data_AF-A0A101BDH9-F1
#
_entry.id   AF-A0A101BDH9-F1
#
_cell.length_a   1.000
_cell.length_b   1.000
_cell.length_c   1.000
_cell.angle_alpha   90.00
_cell.angle_beta   90.00
_cell.angle_gamma   90.00
#
_symmetry.space_group_name_H-M   'P 1'
#
loop_
_entity.id
_entity.type
_entity.pdbx_description
1 polymer ?
#
loop_
_entity_poly.entity_id
_entity_poly.type
_entity_poly.pdbx_seq_one_letter_code
_entity_poly.pdbx_strand_id
1 'polypeptide(L)'
;MTMRGYRTFARQEARMSRAFRLLDLCYVVALLYVCAVALDPTLPAAAPAGLAWFAAPGSPATIAVLLGLPLAHFALRRLTGRAPLPGPPLVVIAAMAASAVVLGMSAYWHCHGEQAPAFAPLAWTLALFVGNVENPFGAAASGPCASLSMPVALEIARLLAIVTTLTAALAAALELFRSQLDRIAIWRARQLTVVVGIDDETVSMLRAIARTKSPAATVVVLTGDTDTDAARAAHQLGAKLRVVDLLDHEAVSRLRIWWRLDRLYLLSADPMENIKRFDCIDAAVATAGNEHPRMPLTVRIDDPWQAEVWRRSFLTHTDSWVADAVGRYEVTAAKLVRHLTARMPEPTTVVLCGLTPLTYALISELAQVHRELQLYAKPGVTAPTDVVIFARRAQSFVDDHHIRQARMAPDGTALPVSARDADPTVDALASYLRGTDPRRHALILGDPVMETLGTRLASRFPTLRVYLASTASTSLLDISIIGHLYAFPVDMELEPDAPQDVWERAAELIHEHYSAGSTRPSRRWADLDPFVKQSNRRQLLNTLSIVETYAGHTWNSLEEPEPATPLPGDFAGLEPLAQLKILGYDESTVTAMVQAEHEDWRRYHQDAGWRYAEHRDDTHRRHDKLLPWPDLVARHPEFVRDAQRSLATTLINLRALGYRSVPKESAAQQWSRYRRRGEVTAEQRAQAWTWTTSTGEVMHARAGDWLVADDTGDTRSVAADVFPATHERIGPGRYRRTGTVLARRATPGEIVTTLEGEVIARDGDWIVQGPHGERWPVPDDRFQDGYEQLTSRDEALI
;
A
#
# COMPACT_ATOMS: atom_id res chain seq x y z
N MET A 1 2.58 -25.75 -6.71
CA MET A 1 3.60 -25.95 -7.76
C MET A 1 3.83 -27.46 -7.92
N THR A 2 3.59 -28.06 -9.10
CA THR A 2 3.70 -29.52 -9.28
C THR A 2 5.16 -29.99 -9.26
N MET A 3 5.42 -31.16 -8.66
CA MET A 3 6.78 -31.77 -8.54
C MET A 3 7.55 -31.86 -9.87
N ARG A 4 6.85 -31.87 -11.01
CA ARG A 4 7.46 -31.92 -12.35
C ARG A 4 8.04 -30.57 -12.78
N GLY A 5 7.40 -29.46 -12.42
CA GLY A 5 7.90 -28.09 -12.66
C GLY A 5 9.08 -27.72 -11.77
N TYR A 6 9.09 -28.21 -10.53
CA TYR A 6 10.22 -28.01 -9.61
C TYR A 6 11.51 -28.69 -10.13
N ARG A 7 11.39 -29.89 -10.72
CA ARG A 7 12.55 -30.62 -11.28
C ARG A 7 13.13 -29.96 -12.54
N THR A 8 12.31 -29.35 -13.39
CA THR A 8 12.78 -28.61 -14.57
C THR A 8 13.42 -27.28 -14.18
N PHE A 9 12.81 -26.53 -13.27
CA PHE A 9 13.36 -25.28 -12.75
C PHE A 9 14.69 -25.52 -12.00
N ALA A 10 14.75 -26.49 -11.09
CA ALA A 10 15.97 -26.85 -10.37
C ALA A 10 17.10 -27.35 -11.30
N ARG A 11 16.77 -28.05 -12.39
CA ARG A 11 17.76 -28.46 -13.41
C ARG A 11 18.30 -27.26 -14.20
N GLN A 12 17.45 -26.29 -14.51
CA GLN A 12 17.84 -25.07 -15.22
C GLN A 12 18.71 -24.17 -14.32
N GLU A 13 18.35 -24.01 -13.05
CA GLU A 13 19.18 -23.32 -12.05
C GLU A 13 20.52 -24.02 -11.83
N ALA A 14 20.53 -25.34 -11.69
CA ALA A 14 21.76 -26.11 -11.53
C ALA A 14 22.69 -25.99 -12.75
N ARG A 15 22.15 -25.97 -13.97
CA ARG A 15 22.93 -25.75 -15.21
C ARG A 15 23.53 -24.35 -15.25
N MET A 16 22.76 -23.32 -14.91
CA MET A 16 23.27 -21.93 -14.89
C MET A 16 24.32 -21.72 -13.79
N SER A 17 24.11 -22.29 -12.60
CA SER A 17 25.10 -22.27 -11.51
C SER A 17 26.41 -22.96 -11.89
N ARG A 18 26.35 -24.04 -12.69
CA ARG A 18 27.55 -24.68 -13.24
C ARG A 18 28.23 -23.80 -14.30
N ALA A 19 27.46 -23.13 -15.16
CA ALA A 19 28.00 -22.23 -16.18
C ALA A 19 28.78 -21.05 -15.58
N PHE A 20 28.24 -20.40 -14.53
CA PHE A 20 28.95 -19.32 -13.84
C PHE A 20 30.24 -19.81 -13.17
N ARG A 21 30.17 -20.94 -12.44
CA ARG A 21 31.36 -21.55 -11.81
C ARG A 21 32.44 -21.95 -12.83
N LEU A 22 32.02 -22.40 -14.01
CA LEU A 22 32.95 -22.73 -15.08
C LEU A 22 33.67 -21.49 -15.62
N LEU A 23 32.95 -20.38 -15.83
CA LEU A 23 33.57 -19.11 -16.25
C LEU A 23 34.58 -18.60 -15.21
N ASP A 24 34.21 -18.64 -13.93
CA ASP A 24 35.08 -18.21 -12.83
C ASP A 24 36.33 -19.09 -12.73
N LEU A 25 36.16 -20.41 -12.84
CA LEU A 25 37.27 -21.37 -12.86
C LEU A 25 38.20 -21.14 -14.07
N CYS A 26 37.63 -20.96 -15.27
CA CYS A 26 38.41 -20.66 -16.47
C CYS A 26 39.20 -19.35 -16.31
N TYR A 27 38.60 -18.33 -15.68
CA TYR A 27 39.29 -17.07 -15.41
C TYR A 27 40.46 -17.26 -14.46
N VAL A 28 40.26 -17.94 -13.33
CA VAL A 28 41.33 -18.18 -12.35
C VAL A 28 42.44 -19.03 -12.94
N VAL A 29 42.13 -20.09 -13.70
CA VAL A 29 43.13 -20.94 -14.35
C VAL A 29 43.92 -20.15 -15.39
N ALA A 30 43.24 -19.37 -16.23
CA ALA A 30 43.86 -18.50 -17.22
C ALA A 30 44.79 -17.45 -16.57
N LEU A 31 44.32 -16.82 -15.48
CA LEU A 31 45.07 -15.84 -14.70
C LEU A 31 46.35 -16.45 -14.12
N LEU A 32 46.23 -17.60 -13.45
CA LEU A 32 47.37 -18.31 -12.85
C LEU A 32 48.37 -18.78 -13.90
N TYR A 33 47.92 -19.25 -15.06
CA TYR A 33 48.80 -19.63 -16.16
C TYR A 33 49.59 -18.44 -16.70
N VAL A 34 48.93 -17.28 -16.92
CA VAL A 34 49.61 -16.05 -17.35
C VAL A 34 50.63 -15.58 -16.31
N CYS A 35 50.31 -15.71 -15.01
CA CYS A 35 51.25 -15.39 -13.93
C CYS A 35 52.45 -16.35 -13.90
N ALA A 36 52.21 -17.64 -14.10
CA ALA A 36 53.28 -18.65 -14.15
C ALA A 36 54.24 -18.36 -15.31
N VAL A 37 53.73 -18.05 -16.50
CA VAL A 37 54.54 -17.67 -17.67
C VAL A 37 55.31 -16.36 -17.45
N ALA A 38 54.75 -15.42 -16.68
CA ALA A 38 55.46 -14.20 -16.31
C ALA A 38 56.62 -14.46 -15.33
N LEU A 39 56.46 -15.41 -14.41
CA LEU A 39 57.51 -15.83 -13.47
C LEU A 39 58.61 -16.66 -14.15
N ASP A 40 58.22 -17.54 -15.07
CA ASP A 40 59.14 -18.37 -15.87
C ASP A 40 58.77 -18.28 -17.37
N PRO A 41 59.44 -17.38 -18.12
CA PRO A 41 59.21 -17.18 -19.54
C PRO A 41 59.54 -18.40 -20.42
N THR A 42 60.17 -19.45 -19.87
CA THR A 42 60.52 -20.67 -20.63
C THR A 42 59.37 -21.68 -20.68
N LEU A 43 58.37 -21.57 -19.81
CA LEU A 43 57.20 -22.45 -19.74
C LEU A 43 56.46 -22.67 -21.08
N PRO A 44 56.25 -21.65 -21.93
CA PRO A 44 55.57 -21.83 -23.21
C PRO A 44 56.33 -22.73 -24.20
N ALA A 45 57.64 -22.94 -24.02
CA ALA A 45 58.44 -23.79 -24.90
C ALA A 45 58.01 -25.28 -24.87
N ALA A 46 57.35 -25.70 -23.78
CA ALA A 46 56.79 -27.04 -23.62
C ALA A 46 55.31 -27.13 -24.05
N ALA A 47 54.68 -26.02 -24.45
CA ALA A 47 53.27 -25.97 -24.80
C ALA A 47 53.01 -26.44 -26.24
N PRO A 48 51.84 -27.05 -26.54
CA PRO A 48 51.44 -27.35 -27.91
C PRO A 48 51.42 -26.10 -28.79
N ALA A 49 51.82 -26.22 -30.06
CA ALA A 49 51.91 -25.08 -30.99
C ALA A 49 50.62 -24.24 -31.09
N GLY A 50 49.45 -24.85 -30.92
CA GLY A 50 48.15 -24.16 -30.91
C GLY A 50 47.87 -23.28 -29.69
N LEU A 51 48.67 -23.37 -28.63
CA LEU A 51 48.56 -22.57 -27.39
C LEU A 51 49.73 -21.61 -27.19
N ALA A 52 50.71 -21.59 -28.09
CA ALA A 52 51.89 -20.74 -27.99
C ALA A 52 51.56 -19.23 -28.02
N TRP A 53 50.39 -18.85 -28.53
CA TRP A 53 49.91 -17.47 -28.52
C TRP A 53 49.41 -17.00 -27.14
N PHE A 54 49.03 -17.93 -26.27
CA PHE A 54 48.42 -17.62 -24.98
C PHE A 54 49.52 -17.36 -23.94
N ALA A 55 49.47 -16.19 -23.30
CA ALA A 55 50.52 -15.63 -22.44
C ALA A 55 51.80 -15.17 -23.15
N ALA A 56 51.85 -15.20 -24.49
CA ALA A 56 52.97 -14.64 -25.25
C ALA A 56 53.08 -13.11 -25.06
N PRO A 57 54.30 -12.56 -24.96
CA PRO A 57 54.52 -11.11 -24.91
C PRO A 57 53.77 -10.36 -26.02
N GLY A 58 53.05 -9.29 -25.66
CA GLY A 58 52.27 -8.47 -26.61
C GLY A 58 51.09 -9.17 -27.29
N SER A 59 50.61 -10.32 -26.79
CA SER A 59 49.50 -11.08 -27.39
C SER A 59 48.13 -10.43 -27.12
N PRO A 60 47.46 -9.79 -28.11
CA PRO A 60 46.15 -9.18 -27.90
C PRO A 60 45.06 -10.22 -27.66
N ALA A 61 45.23 -11.43 -28.20
CA ALA A 61 44.31 -12.55 -27.99
C ALA A 61 44.30 -13.00 -26.52
N THR A 62 45.45 -12.98 -25.84
CA THR A 62 45.53 -13.30 -24.40
C THR A 62 44.75 -12.28 -23.58
N ILE A 63 44.94 -10.98 -23.87
CA ILE A 63 44.23 -9.89 -23.21
C ILE A 63 42.71 -10.04 -23.42
N ALA A 64 42.29 -10.30 -24.67
CA ALA A 64 40.88 -10.48 -25.01
C ALA A 64 40.24 -11.67 -24.28
N VAL A 65 40.93 -12.80 -24.16
CA VAL A 65 40.43 -13.98 -23.43
C VAL A 65 40.31 -13.67 -21.94
N LEU A 66 41.35 -13.08 -21.33
CA LEU A 66 41.35 -12.85 -19.88
C LEU A 66 40.31 -11.82 -19.45
N LEU A 67 40.14 -10.73 -20.21
CA LEU A 67 39.10 -9.72 -19.95
C LEU A 67 37.71 -10.17 -20.42
N GLY A 68 37.65 -11.03 -21.43
CA GLY A 68 36.40 -11.54 -21.99
C GLY A 68 35.64 -12.48 -21.05
N LEU A 69 36.34 -13.27 -20.22
CA LEU A 69 35.72 -14.18 -19.25
C LEU A 69 34.85 -13.48 -18.19
N PRO A 70 35.33 -12.44 -17.46
CA PRO A 70 34.48 -11.70 -16.53
C PRO A 70 33.38 -10.89 -17.24
N LEU A 71 33.64 -10.36 -18.45
CA LEU A 71 32.61 -9.69 -19.26
C LEU A 71 31.50 -10.67 -19.69
N ALA A 72 31.85 -11.90 -20.07
CA ALA A 72 30.90 -12.96 -20.39
C ALA A 72 30.08 -13.38 -19.17
N HIS A 73 30.70 -13.46 -17.98
CA HIS A 73 29.98 -13.69 -16.72
C HIS A 73 28.91 -12.61 -16.51
N PHE A 74 29.29 -11.34 -16.65
CA PHE A 74 28.38 -10.20 -16.49
C PHE A 74 27.25 -10.20 -17.54
N ALA A 75 27.58 -10.41 -18.81
CA ALA A 75 26.61 -10.47 -19.90
C ALA A 75 25.61 -11.61 -19.71
N LEU A 76 26.08 -12.80 -19.33
CA LEU A 76 25.23 -13.97 -19.08
C LEU A 76 24.27 -13.73 -17.90
N ARG A 77 24.71 -13.05 -16.83
CA ARG A 77 23.81 -12.65 -15.72
C ARG A 77 22.72 -11.69 -16.17
N ARG A 78 23.09 -10.66 -16.94
CA ARG A 78 22.13 -9.69 -17.46
C ARG A 78 21.10 -10.32 -18.41
N LEU A 79 21.55 -11.17 -19.33
CA LEU A 79 20.68 -11.90 -20.27
C LEU A 79 19.74 -12.89 -19.58
N THR A 80 20.09 -13.34 -18.38
CA THR A 80 19.27 -14.27 -17.59
C THR A 80 18.40 -13.59 -16.55
N GLY A 81 18.25 -12.27 -16.61
CA GLY A 81 17.41 -11.48 -15.69
C GLY A 81 17.93 -11.45 -14.25
N ARG A 82 19.17 -11.87 -14.01
CA ARG A 82 19.81 -11.83 -12.69
C ARG A 82 20.51 -10.50 -12.49
N ALA A 83 20.70 -10.13 -11.22
CA ALA A 83 21.52 -8.99 -10.85
C ALA A 83 22.90 -9.09 -11.54
N PRO A 84 23.36 -8.03 -12.23
CA PRO A 84 24.60 -8.06 -13.00
C PRO A 84 25.82 -8.43 -12.15
N LEU A 85 25.78 -8.12 -10.85
CA LEU A 85 26.84 -8.38 -9.88
C LEU A 85 26.39 -9.46 -8.87
N PRO A 86 27.23 -10.46 -8.53
CA PRO A 86 26.92 -11.49 -7.53
C PRO A 86 26.85 -10.98 -6.08
N GLY A 87 27.35 -9.77 -5.81
CA GLY A 87 27.46 -9.19 -4.48
C GLY A 87 27.72 -7.68 -4.55
N PRO A 88 28.12 -7.05 -3.43
CA PRO A 88 28.41 -5.62 -3.40
C PRO A 88 29.44 -5.24 -4.47
N PRO A 89 29.33 -4.07 -5.13
CA PRO A 89 30.30 -3.59 -6.13
C PRO A 89 31.76 -3.67 -5.65
N LEU A 90 31.97 -3.54 -4.35
CA LEU A 90 33.25 -3.61 -3.66
C LEU A 90 33.96 -4.97 -3.84
N VAL A 91 33.22 -6.08 -3.96
CA VAL A 91 33.80 -7.42 -4.20
C VAL A 91 34.41 -7.51 -5.59
N VAL A 92 33.76 -6.92 -6.61
CA VAL A 92 34.27 -6.92 -7.98
C VAL A 92 35.49 -6.00 -8.10
N ILE A 93 35.43 -4.81 -7.48
CA ILE A 93 36.58 -3.91 -7.39
C ILE A 93 37.78 -4.61 -6.71
N ALA A 94 37.53 -5.33 -5.61
CA ALA A 94 38.56 -6.09 -4.91
C ALA A 94 39.12 -7.25 -5.75
N ALA A 95 38.29 -8.00 -6.49
CA ALA A 95 38.73 -9.08 -7.37
C ALA A 95 39.58 -8.56 -8.53
N MET A 96 39.21 -7.43 -9.14
CA MET A 96 40.00 -6.77 -10.17
C MET A 96 41.33 -6.25 -9.61
N ALA A 97 41.31 -5.62 -8.42
CA ALA A 97 42.50 -5.15 -7.73
C ALA A 97 43.47 -6.31 -7.43
N ALA A 98 42.96 -7.41 -6.87
CA ALA A 98 43.75 -8.60 -6.55
C ALA A 98 44.36 -9.21 -7.83
N SER A 99 43.59 -9.28 -8.92
CA SER A 99 44.07 -9.80 -10.20
C SER A 99 45.18 -8.92 -10.78
N ALA A 100 45.03 -7.59 -10.71
CA ALA A 100 46.07 -6.64 -11.11
C ALA A 100 47.34 -6.79 -10.27
N VAL A 101 47.20 -6.96 -8.95
CA VAL A 101 48.33 -7.15 -8.04
C VAL A 101 49.05 -8.46 -8.33
N VAL A 102 48.34 -9.58 -8.48
CA VAL A 102 48.96 -10.89 -8.74
C VAL A 102 49.69 -10.88 -10.09
N LEU A 103 49.06 -10.33 -11.14
CA LEU A 103 49.69 -10.21 -12.46
C LEU A 103 50.90 -9.28 -12.45
N GLY A 104 50.78 -8.10 -11.83
CA GLY A 104 51.88 -7.13 -11.74
C GLY A 104 53.05 -7.66 -10.91
N MET A 105 52.77 -8.27 -9.76
CA MET A 105 53.77 -8.91 -8.91
C MET A 105 54.48 -10.03 -9.64
N SER A 106 53.74 -10.89 -10.37
CA SER A 106 54.33 -11.98 -11.14
C SER A 106 55.26 -11.49 -12.25
N ALA A 107 54.90 -10.38 -12.92
CA ALA A 107 55.71 -9.79 -13.97
C ALA A 107 56.98 -9.10 -13.44
N TYR A 108 56.91 -8.44 -12.28
CA TYR A 108 58.05 -7.73 -11.70
C TYR A 108 58.90 -8.57 -10.75
N TRP A 109 58.46 -9.77 -10.35
CA TRP A 109 59.05 -10.55 -9.25
C TRP A 109 60.58 -10.68 -9.31
N HIS A 110 61.11 -10.94 -10.50
CA HIS A 110 62.56 -11.11 -10.74
C HIS A 110 63.26 -9.83 -11.20
N CYS A 111 62.54 -8.71 -11.35
CA CYS A 111 63.00 -7.52 -12.06
C CYS A 111 63.42 -6.36 -11.14
N HIS A 112 63.84 -6.61 -9.90
CA HIS A 112 64.06 -5.58 -8.87
C HIS A 112 65.32 -4.71 -9.04
N GLY A 113 66.21 -4.97 -10.00
CA GLY A 113 67.47 -4.24 -10.15
C GLY A 113 68.31 -4.25 -8.86
N GLU A 114 68.88 -3.10 -8.47
CA GLU A 114 69.60 -2.93 -7.18
C GLU A 114 68.67 -2.65 -5.98
N GLN A 115 67.35 -2.58 -6.18
CA GLN A 115 66.39 -2.35 -5.11
C GLN A 115 66.08 -3.65 -4.34
N ALA A 116 65.42 -3.51 -3.18
CA ALA A 116 65.09 -4.66 -2.34
C ALA A 116 64.12 -5.64 -3.07
N PRO A 117 64.41 -6.94 -3.08
CA PRO A 117 63.81 -7.92 -4.00
C PRO A 117 62.30 -8.13 -3.83
N ALA A 118 61.74 -7.88 -2.65
CA ALA A 118 60.29 -7.95 -2.42
C ALA A 118 59.59 -6.59 -2.50
N PHE A 119 60.32 -5.49 -2.24
CA PHE A 119 59.72 -4.16 -2.16
C PHE A 119 59.55 -3.51 -3.53
N ALA A 120 60.54 -3.64 -4.41
CA ALA A 120 60.47 -3.04 -5.74
C ALA A 120 59.32 -3.60 -6.60
N PRO A 121 59.12 -4.93 -6.70
CA PRO A 121 57.98 -5.49 -7.44
C PRO A 121 56.63 -5.02 -6.88
N LEU A 122 56.52 -4.91 -5.54
CA LEU A 122 55.32 -4.40 -4.88
C LEU A 122 55.07 -2.93 -5.18
N ALA A 123 56.08 -2.08 -5.02
CA ALA A 123 55.99 -0.64 -5.27
C ALA A 123 55.61 -0.36 -6.72
N TRP A 124 56.24 -1.02 -7.69
CA TRP A 124 55.94 -0.85 -9.11
C TRP A 124 54.56 -1.38 -9.49
N THR A 125 54.11 -2.47 -8.86
CA THR A 125 52.75 -2.98 -9.04
C THR A 125 51.71 -2.01 -8.50
N LEU A 126 51.94 -1.43 -7.31
CA LEU A 126 51.05 -0.42 -6.73
C LEU A 126 51.02 0.86 -7.57
N ALA A 127 52.14 1.25 -8.19
CA ALA A 127 52.23 2.41 -9.07
C ALA A 127 51.31 2.31 -10.30
N LEU A 128 50.98 1.09 -10.75
CA LEU A 128 50.05 0.84 -11.86
C LEU A 128 48.66 1.45 -11.60
N PHE A 129 48.21 1.49 -10.34
CA PHE A 129 46.90 2.06 -9.97
C PHE A 129 46.83 3.58 -10.13
N VAL A 130 47.97 4.25 -10.16
CA VAL A 130 48.10 5.69 -10.41
C VAL A 130 48.47 5.96 -11.88
N GLY A 131 48.58 4.91 -12.70
CA GLY A 131 48.93 5.00 -14.12
C GLY A 131 50.42 5.09 -14.41
N ASN A 132 51.28 4.95 -13.40
CA ASN A 132 52.73 4.91 -13.57
C ASN A 132 53.22 3.48 -13.84
N VAL A 133 54.15 3.28 -14.77
CA VAL A 133 54.67 1.97 -15.17
C VAL A 133 56.19 2.04 -15.25
N GLU A 134 56.85 1.24 -14.43
CA GLU A 134 58.29 1.03 -14.54
C GLU A 134 58.56 0.01 -15.66
N ASN A 135 59.52 0.28 -16.55
CA ASN A 135 59.81 -0.63 -17.66
C ASN A 135 61.24 -1.19 -17.59
N PRO A 136 61.47 -2.26 -16.81
CA PRO A 136 62.77 -2.93 -16.72
C PRO A 136 63.05 -3.92 -17.89
N PHE A 137 62.22 -3.92 -18.95
CA PHE A 137 62.27 -4.89 -20.04
C PHE A 137 62.79 -4.29 -21.35
N GLY A 138 63.47 -5.11 -22.15
CA GLY A 138 63.94 -4.76 -23.49
C GLY A 138 65.28 -4.03 -23.56
N ALA A 139 65.73 -3.76 -24.79
CA ALA A 139 67.10 -3.33 -25.11
C ALA A 139 67.55 -1.98 -24.51
N ALA A 140 66.60 -1.15 -24.03
CA ALA A 140 66.88 0.12 -23.38
C ALA A 140 66.93 0.02 -21.84
N ALA A 141 66.60 -1.14 -21.26
CA ALA A 141 66.58 -1.36 -19.83
C ALA A 141 67.93 -1.89 -19.31
N SER A 142 68.15 -1.78 -18.00
CA SER A 142 69.33 -2.31 -17.32
C SER A 142 68.90 -3.24 -16.17
N GLY A 143 69.72 -4.25 -15.87
CA GLY A 143 69.42 -5.24 -14.83
C GLY A 143 68.90 -6.59 -15.37
N PRO A 144 68.46 -7.49 -14.47
CA PRO A 144 68.23 -8.92 -14.78
C PRO A 144 67.12 -9.20 -15.80
N CYS A 145 66.20 -8.25 -16.04
CA CYS A 145 65.10 -8.40 -16.98
C CYS A 145 65.31 -7.67 -18.32
N ALA A 146 66.45 -7.01 -18.54
CA ALA A 146 66.71 -6.24 -19.76
C ALA A 146 66.71 -7.10 -21.04
N SER A 147 67.10 -8.37 -20.95
CA SER A 147 67.07 -9.32 -22.07
C SER A 147 65.69 -9.95 -22.32
N LEU A 148 64.71 -9.71 -21.45
CA LEU A 148 63.36 -10.26 -21.55
C LEU A 148 62.43 -9.29 -22.28
N SER A 149 61.47 -9.84 -23.02
CA SER A 149 60.34 -9.07 -23.54
C SER A 149 59.32 -8.80 -22.42
N MET A 150 58.63 -7.66 -22.49
CA MET A 150 57.61 -7.29 -21.51
C MET A 150 56.50 -8.37 -21.46
N PRO A 151 56.23 -8.99 -20.30
CA PRO A 151 55.18 -9.99 -20.18
C PRO A 151 53.79 -9.38 -20.42
N VAL A 152 52.91 -10.10 -21.13
CA VAL A 152 51.51 -9.68 -21.31
C VAL A 152 50.76 -9.58 -19.97
N ALA A 153 51.23 -10.29 -18.94
CA ALA A 153 50.73 -10.16 -17.57
C ALA A 153 50.79 -8.69 -17.08
N LEU A 154 51.86 -7.95 -17.39
CA LEU A 154 52.01 -6.56 -16.98
C LEU A 154 51.05 -5.63 -17.72
N GLU A 155 50.82 -5.87 -19.02
CA GLU A 155 49.85 -5.09 -19.81
C GLU A 155 48.43 -5.26 -19.27
N ILE A 156 48.06 -6.50 -18.92
CA ILE A 156 46.76 -6.81 -18.32
C ILE A 156 46.66 -6.21 -16.91
N ALA A 157 47.73 -6.32 -16.10
CA ALA A 157 47.78 -5.74 -14.76
C ALA A 157 47.56 -4.23 -14.79
N ARG A 158 48.21 -3.53 -15.73
CA ARG A 158 48.05 -2.08 -15.93
C ARG A 158 46.61 -1.72 -16.30
N LEU A 159 46.01 -2.43 -17.25
CA LEU A 159 44.62 -2.18 -17.65
C LEU A 159 43.66 -2.41 -16.49
N LEU A 160 43.79 -3.53 -15.77
CA LEU A 160 42.96 -3.83 -14.61
C LEU A 160 43.14 -2.79 -13.51
N ALA A 161 44.37 -2.38 -13.17
CA ALA A 161 44.65 -1.39 -12.15
C ALA A 161 44.00 -0.03 -12.46
N ILE A 162 44.13 0.47 -13.70
CA ILE A 162 43.51 1.73 -14.13
C ILE A 162 41.98 1.64 -14.07
N VAL A 163 41.40 0.56 -14.60
CA VAL A 163 39.93 0.38 -14.58
C VAL A 163 39.43 0.23 -13.14
N THR A 164 40.15 -0.46 -12.26
CA THR A 164 39.84 -0.55 -10.84
C THR A 164 39.83 0.82 -10.18
N THR A 165 40.86 1.64 -10.36
CA THR A 165 40.92 3.00 -9.80
C THR A 165 39.78 3.88 -10.31
N LEU A 166 39.53 3.88 -11.63
CA LEU A 166 38.44 4.65 -12.23
C LEU A 166 37.07 4.19 -11.73
N THR A 167 36.85 2.88 -11.61
CA THR A 167 35.59 2.31 -11.11
C THR A 167 35.38 2.63 -9.64
N ALA A 168 36.42 2.55 -8.80
CA ALA A 168 36.37 2.92 -7.39
C ALA A 168 36.10 4.42 -7.21
N ALA A 169 36.78 5.28 -7.98
CA ALA A 169 36.56 6.73 -7.95
C ALA A 169 35.14 7.09 -8.42
N LEU A 170 34.64 6.46 -9.49
CA LEU A 170 33.27 6.64 -9.95
C LEU A 170 32.25 6.17 -8.91
N ALA A 171 32.46 5.01 -8.28
CA ALA A 171 31.59 4.51 -7.23
C ALA A 171 31.55 5.46 -6.01
N ALA A 172 32.71 5.97 -5.58
CA ALA A 172 32.81 6.96 -4.51
C ALA A 172 32.13 8.28 -4.90
N ALA A 173 32.31 8.76 -6.14
CA ALA A 173 31.64 9.95 -6.63
C ALA A 173 30.12 9.78 -6.68
N LEU A 174 29.62 8.64 -7.19
CA LEU A 174 28.18 8.33 -7.22
C LEU A 174 27.58 8.30 -5.82
N GLU A 175 28.34 7.81 -4.83
CA GLU A 175 27.93 7.81 -3.42
C GLU A 175 27.92 9.22 -2.83
N LEU A 176 28.95 10.05 -3.10
CA LEU A 176 29.01 11.44 -2.65
C LEU A 176 27.91 12.33 -3.26
N PHE A 177 27.58 12.11 -4.54
CA PHE A 177 26.54 12.85 -5.25
C PHE A 177 25.15 12.18 -5.19
N ARG A 178 24.99 11.16 -4.34
CA ARG A 178 23.77 10.34 -4.26
C ARG A 178 22.50 11.18 -4.06
N SER A 179 22.53 12.14 -3.14
CA SER A 179 21.40 13.03 -2.87
C SER A 179 21.01 13.89 -4.08
N GLN A 180 21.98 14.30 -4.90
CA GLN A 180 21.71 15.08 -6.12
C GLN A 180 21.19 14.19 -7.24
N LEU A 181 21.70 12.96 -7.37
CA LEU A 181 21.21 11.98 -8.34
C LEU A 181 19.76 11.60 -8.06
N ASP A 182 19.40 11.39 -6.79
CA ASP A 182 18.01 11.12 -6.39
C ASP A 182 17.10 12.31 -6.71
N ARG A 183 17.54 13.55 -6.49
CA ARG A 183 16.80 14.76 -6.91
C ARG A 183 16.56 14.81 -8.42
N ILE A 184 17.57 14.49 -9.22
CA ILE A 184 17.45 14.45 -10.68
C ILE A 184 16.49 13.34 -11.11
N ALA A 185 16.57 12.15 -10.48
CA ALA A 185 15.67 11.05 -10.76
C ALA A 185 14.21 11.41 -10.44
N ILE A 186 13.97 12.02 -9.27
CA ILE A 186 12.65 12.54 -8.89
C ILE A 186 12.18 13.60 -9.88
N TRP A 187 13.04 14.52 -10.31
CA TRP A 187 12.68 15.56 -11.29
C TRP A 187 12.33 14.99 -12.67
N ARG A 188 12.99 13.91 -13.13
CA ARG A 188 12.71 13.27 -14.42
C ARG A 188 11.52 12.32 -14.42
N ALA A 189 11.07 11.87 -13.25
CA ALA A 189 9.96 10.93 -13.15
C ALA A 189 8.65 11.57 -13.67
N ARG A 190 7.83 10.77 -14.35
CA ARG A 190 6.50 11.20 -14.86
C ARG A 190 5.40 10.98 -13.83
N GLN A 191 5.49 9.91 -13.05
CA GLN A 191 4.55 9.54 -12.01
C GLN A 191 5.32 9.19 -10.73
N LEU A 192 4.77 9.57 -9.58
CA LEU A 192 5.39 9.42 -8.28
C LEU A 192 4.48 8.67 -7.31
N THR A 193 5.02 7.60 -6.71
CA THR A 193 4.47 7.00 -5.50
C THR A 193 5.25 7.59 -4.33
N VAL A 194 4.60 8.43 -3.53
CA VAL A 194 5.25 9.16 -2.44
C VAL A 194 4.96 8.45 -1.12
N VAL A 195 6.01 8.19 -0.34
CA VAL A 195 5.95 7.60 1.00
C VAL A 195 6.54 8.60 1.98
N VAL A 196 5.80 8.96 3.02
CA VAL A 196 6.19 10.00 3.98
C VAL A 196 6.34 9.39 5.38
N GLY A 197 7.52 9.58 5.98
CA GLY A 197 7.83 9.11 7.32
C GLY A 197 7.96 7.59 7.40
N ILE A 198 9.16 7.07 7.21
CA ILE A 198 9.46 5.63 7.34
C ILE A 198 10.22 5.34 8.63
N ASP A 199 10.08 4.12 9.11
CA ASP A 199 10.76 3.53 10.27
C ASP A 199 11.12 2.07 9.99
N ASP A 200 11.73 1.39 10.97
CA ASP A 200 12.20 0.01 10.78
C ASP A 200 11.04 -0.99 10.59
N GLU A 201 9.87 -0.74 11.19
CA GLU A 201 8.68 -1.59 11.05
C GLU A 201 8.08 -1.48 9.63
N THR A 202 8.19 -0.33 8.96
CA THR A 202 7.58 -0.07 7.64
C THR A 202 8.42 -0.51 6.44
N VAL A 203 9.65 -1.01 6.64
CA VAL A 203 10.55 -1.46 5.55
C VAL A 203 9.91 -2.58 4.71
N SER A 204 9.18 -3.51 5.34
CA SER A 204 8.51 -4.61 4.63
C SER A 204 7.42 -4.07 3.69
N MET A 205 6.71 -3.03 4.11
CA MET A 205 5.68 -2.36 3.32
C MET A 205 6.28 -1.57 2.17
N LEU A 206 7.39 -0.87 2.40
CA LEU A 206 8.12 -0.23 1.31
C LEU A 206 8.60 -1.24 0.26
N ARG A 207 9.02 -2.43 0.69
CA ARG A 207 9.37 -3.53 -0.22
C ARG A 207 8.18 -3.98 -1.05
N ALA A 208 6.99 -4.11 -0.44
CA ALA A 208 5.78 -4.45 -1.15
C ALA A 208 5.37 -3.35 -2.15
N ILE A 209 5.36 -2.07 -1.73
CA ILE A 209 5.11 -0.90 -2.59
C ILE A 209 6.06 -0.88 -3.80
N ALA A 210 7.36 -1.09 -3.56
CA ALA A 210 8.37 -1.09 -4.63
C ALA A 210 8.15 -2.22 -5.65
N ARG A 211 7.56 -3.35 -5.23
CA ARG A 211 7.20 -4.48 -6.09
C ARG A 211 5.90 -4.25 -6.86
N THR A 212 4.90 -3.62 -6.24
CA THR A 212 3.55 -3.48 -6.81
C THR A 212 3.35 -2.19 -7.61
N LYS A 213 4.26 -1.20 -7.47
CA LYS A 213 4.22 0.07 -8.23
C LYS A 213 4.03 -0.13 -9.74
N SER A 214 3.42 0.87 -10.38
CA SER A 214 3.42 0.97 -11.84
C SER A 214 4.86 0.96 -12.38
N PRO A 215 5.15 0.26 -13.50
CA PRO A 215 6.46 0.32 -14.14
C PRO A 215 6.92 1.75 -14.48
N ALA A 216 5.97 2.66 -14.73
CA ALA A 216 6.22 4.07 -15.04
C ALA A 216 6.43 4.95 -13.79
N ALA A 217 6.05 4.46 -12.60
CA ALA A 217 6.13 5.22 -11.36
C ALA A 217 7.51 5.10 -10.69
N THR A 218 7.97 6.20 -10.10
CA THR A 218 9.15 6.22 -9.22
C THR A 218 8.69 6.29 -7.76
N VAL A 219 9.22 5.42 -6.91
CA VAL A 219 8.97 5.49 -5.46
C VAL A 219 9.88 6.54 -4.84
N VAL A 220 9.28 7.50 -4.15
CA VAL A 220 9.97 8.59 -3.47
C VAL A 220 9.66 8.50 -2.00
N VAL A 221 10.70 8.50 -1.17
CA VAL A 221 10.57 8.48 0.28
C VAL A 221 10.98 9.85 0.82
N LEU A 222 10.04 10.52 1.49
CA LEU A 222 10.31 11.73 2.26
C LEU A 222 10.71 11.31 3.68
N THR A 223 11.94 11.61 4.06
CA THR A 223 12.52 11.27 5.37
C THR A 223 13.18 12.49 6.00
N GLY A 224 13.20 12.57 7.32
CA GLY A 224 13.98 13.57 8.05
C GLY A 224 15.47 13.25 8.10
N ASP A 225 15.83 11.97 7.98
CA ASP A 225 17.20 11.46 8.13
C ASP A 225 17.49 10.31 7.14
N THR A 226 18.64 10.36 6.48
CA THR A 226 19.13 9.35 5.53
C THR A 226 19.99 8.26 6.16
N ASP A 227 20.45 8.45 7.40
CA ASP A 227 21.43 7.56 8.04
C ASP A 227 20.77 6.40 8.80
N THR A 228 19.44 6.48 8.99
CA THR A 228 18.62 5.41 9.59
C THR A 228 18.69 4.10 8.80
N ASP A 229 18.52 2.98 9.51
CA ASP A 229 18.47 1.64 8.89
C ASP A 229 17.31 1.55 7.87
N ALA A 230 16.13 2.09 8.23
CA ALA A 230 15.00 2.22 7.32
C ALA A 230 15.33 2.98 6.02
N ALA A 231 16.02 4.12 6.09
CA ALA A 231 16.42 4.88 4.90
C ALA A 231 17.43 4.12 4.02
N ARG A 232 18.41 3.44 4.65
CA ARG A 232 19.34 2.56 3.94
C ARG A 232 18.62 1.40 3.25
N ALA A 233 17.67 0.77 3.92
CA ALA A 233 16.85 -0.30 3.35
C ALA A 233 15.96 0.21 2.20
N ALA A 234 15.34 1.37 2.34
CA ALA A 234 14.57 2.04 1.30
C ALA A 234 15.39 2.26 0.02
N HIS A 235 16.64 2.70 0.18
CA HIS A 235 17.54 2.87 -0.95
C HIS A 235 17.91 1.54 -1.62
N GLN A 236 18.18 0.48 -0.85
CA GLN A 236 18.45 -0.86 -1.38
C GLN A 236 17.28 -1.43 -2.20
N LEU A 237 16.05 -1.02 -1.88
CA LEU A 237 14.83 -1.34 -2.63
C LEU A 237 14.65 -0.49 -3.90
N GLY A 238 15.55 0.46 -4.16
CA GLY A 238 15.53 1.33 -5.34
C GLY A 238 14.70 2.61 -5.18
N ALA A 239 14.19 2.90 -3.99
CA ALA A 239 13.48 4.15 -3.72
C ALA A 239 14.43 5.36 -3.78
N LYS A 240 13.88 6.52 -4.14
CA LYS A 240 14.61 7.79 -4.17
C LYS A 240 14.34 8.57 -2.89
N LEU A 241 15.40 8.94 -2.19
CA LEU A 241 15.28 9.61 -0.89
C LEU A 241 15.25 11.12 -1.09
N ARG A 242 14.35 11.79 -0.37
CA ARG A 242 14.30 13.24 -0.31
C ARG A 242 14.24 13.67 1.15
N VAL A 243 15.31 14.32 1.60
CA VAL A 243 15.37 14.90 2.95
C VAL A 243 14.50 16.15 3.02
N VAL A 244 13.59 16.16 4.00
CA VAL A 244 12.67 17.26 4.30
C VAL A 244 12.46 17.27 5.81
N ASP A 245 12.31 18.45 6.41
CA ASP A 245 11.84 18.54 7.78
C ASP A 245 10.37 18.06 7.82
N LEU A 246 10.15 16.89 8.42
CA LEU A 246 8.82 16.28 8.50
C LEU A 246 7.96 16.85 9.65
N LEU A 247 8.55 17.70 10.51
CA LEU A 247 7.84 18.42 11.57
C LEU A 247 7.27 19.75 11.04
N ASP A 248 7.91 20.36 10.05
CA ASP A 248 7.34 21.48 9.28
C ASP A 248 6.41 20.95 8.18
N HIS A 249 5.12 20.81 8.51
CA HIS A 249 4.11 20.31 7.56
C HIS A 249 3.98 21.19 6.30
N GLU A 250 4.26 22.49 6.40
CA GLU A 250 4.27 23.40 5.24
C GLU A 250 5.52 23.22 4.35
N ALA A 251 6.65 22.79 4.90
CA ALA A 251 7.83 22.47 4.09
C ALA A 251 7.57 21.30 3.15
N VAL A 252 6.79 20.31 3.62
CA VAL A 252 6.37 19.17 2.81
C VAL A 252 5.46 19.63 1.67
N SER A 253 4.43 20.43 1.95
CA SER A 253 3.49 20.90 0.94
C SER A 253 4.13 21.77 -0.15
N ARG A 254 5.20 22.52 0.16
CA ARG A 254 5.95 23.36 -0.80
C ARG A 254 6.76 22.59 -1.85
N LEU A 255 6.86 21.26 -1.78
CA LEU A 255 7.59 20.46 -2.76
C LEU A 255 6.89 20.47 -4.13
N ARG A 256 7.66 20.71 -5.20
CA ARG A 256 7.15 20.69 -6.60
C ARG A 256 7.05 19.27 -7.17
N ILE A 257 6.44 18.36 -6.41
CA ILE A 257 6.26 16.94 -6.77
C ILE A 257 4.79 16.55 -6.90
N TRP A 258 3.88 17.28 -6.25
CA TRP A 258 2.47 16.90 -6.07
C TRP A 258 1.68 16.79 -7.38
N TRP A 259 2.01 17.60 -8.40
CA TRP A 259 1.39 17.51 -9.73
C TRP A 259 1.65 16.18 -10.46
N ARG A 260 2.59 15.35 -10.00
CA ARG A 260 2.91 14.01 -10.54
C ARG A 260 2.51 12.88 -9.59
N LEU A 261 1.80 13.20 -8.52
CA LEU A 261 1.41 12.21 -7.54
C LEU A 261 0.47 11.19 -8.21
N ASP A 262 0.77 9.92 -7.99
CA ASP A 262 -0.06 8.77 -8.40
C ASP A 262 -0.61 8.06 -7.18
N ARG A 263 0.16 8.01 -6.08
CA ARG A 263 -0.21 7.36 -4.83
C ARG A 263 0.53 7.96 -3.64
N LEU A 264 -0.13 8.07 -2.49
CA LEU A 264 0.43 8.62 -1.26
C LEU A 264 0.35 7.62 -0.11
N TYR A 265 1.46 7.45 0.61
CA TYR A 265 1.54 6.71 1.86
C TYR A 265 2.04 7.63 2.98
N LEU A 266 1.32 7.69 4.10
CA LEU A 266 1.70 8.46 5.29
C LEU A 266 1.91 7.48 6.44
N LEU A 267 3.18 7.19 6.79
CA LEU A 267 3.55 6.00 7.56
C LEU A 267 4.13 6.29 8.94
N SER A 268 3.93 7.50 9.45
CA SER A 268 4.27 7.84 10.85
C SER A 268 3.56 6.90 11.81
N ALA A 269 4.24 6.45 12.87
CA ALA A 269 3.62 5.72 13.96
C ALA A 269 2.61 6.57 14.75
N ASP A 270 2.74 7.90 14.71
CA ASP A 270 1.73 8.83 15.23
C ASP A 270 0.69 9.14 14.13
N PRO A 271 -0.57 8.69 14.27
CA PRO A 271 -1.62 8.94 13.29
C PRO A 271 -1.97 10.43 13.16
N MET A 272 -1.83 11.23 14.22
CA MET A 272 -2.15 12.66 14.17
C MET A 272 -1.17 13.43 13.28
N GLU A 273 0.11 13.03 13.29
CA GLU A 273 1.10 13.60 12.36
C GLU A 273 0.80 13.23 10.91
N ASN A 274 0.24 12.05 10.64
CA ASN A 274 -0.20 11.70 9.30
C ASN A 274 -1.39 12.56 8.86
N ILE A 275 -2.38 12.80 9.72
CA ILE A 275 -3.55 13.62 9.40
C ILE A 275 -3.14 15.07 9.08
N LYS A 276 -2.34 15.71 9.94
CA LYS A 276 -1.87 17.09 9.69
C LYS A 276 -1.09 17.22 8.38
N ARG A 277 -0.23 16.24 8.08
CA ARG A 277 0.52 16.20 6.81
C ARG A 277 -0.41 16.03 5.61
N PHE A 278 -1.44 15.20 5.76
CA PHE A 278 -2.43 15.01 4.71
C PHE A 278 -3.12 16.34 4.37
N ASP A 279 -3.61 17.09 5.34
CA ASP A 279 -4.32 18.36 5.12
C ASP A 279 -3.47 19.36 4.31
N CYS A 280 -2.18 19.47 4.64
CA CYS A 280 -1.25 20.33 3.90
C CYS A 280 -0.95 19.81 2.47
N ILE A 281 -0.85 18.49 2.29
CA ILE A 281 -0.60 17.88 0.98
C ILE A 281 -1.84 17.99 0.09
N ASP A 282 -3.03 17.78 0.63
CA ASP A 282 -4.30 17.90 -0.09
C ASP A 282 -4.47 19.31 -0.67
N ALA A 283 -4.25 20.35 0.13
CA ALA A 283 -4.25 21.73 -0.34
C ALA A 283 -3.23 21.98 -1.48
N ALA A 284 -2.04 21.38 -1.38
CA ALA A 284 -1.01 21.51 -2.41
C ALA A 284 -1.35 20.75 -3.70
N VAL A 285 -1.99 19.59 -3.58
CA VAL A 285 -2.50 18.81 -4.72
C VAL A 285 -3.63 19.57 -5.42
N ALA A 286 -4.58 20.13 -4.67
CA ALA A 286 -5.66 20.94 -5.23
C ALA A 286 -5.12 22.16 -6.01
N THR A 287 -4.10 22.83 -5.47
CA THR A 287 -3.46 23.99 -6.12
C THR A 287 -2.66 23.60 -7.38
N ALA A 288 -2.20 22.35 -7.49
CA ALA A 288 -1.41 21.90 -8.63
C ALA A 288 -2.21 21.81 -9.95
N GLY A 289 -3.55 21.88 -9.88
CA GLY A 289 -4.42 22.17 -11.04
C GLY A 289 -4.56 21.05 -12.08
N ASN A 290 -4.19 19.82 -11.74
CA ASN A 290 -4.43 18.66 -12.61
C ASN A 290 -5.74 17.97 -12.22
N GLU A 291 -6.57 17.62 -13.21
CA GLU A 291 -7.67 16.65 -13.04
C GLU A 291 -7.06 15.29 -12.69
N HIS A 292 -6.81 15.06 -11.40
CA HIS A 292 -6.33 13.77 -10.92
C HIS A 292 -7.53 12.83 -10.78
N PRO A 293 -7.53 11.65 -11.43
CA PRO A 293 -8.46 10.59 -11.04
C PRO A 293 -8.23 10.23 -9.57
N ARG A 294 -9.28 9.78 -8.86
CA ARG A 294 -9.27 9.31 -7.46
C ARG A 294 -7.94 8.59 -7.10
N MET A 295 -7.05 9.28 -6.38
CA MET A 295 -5.71 8.81 -6.04
C MET A 295 -5.72 8.00 -4.75
N PRO A 296 -5.04 6.84 -4.68
CA PRO A 296 -5.00 6.08 -3.43
C PRO A 296 -4.15 6.79 -2.37
N LEU A 297 -4.73 6.90 -1.18
CA LEU A 297 -4.08 7.32 0.06
C LEU A 297 -4.08 6.14 1.03
N THR A 298 -2.93 5.83 1.60
CA THR A 298 -2.84 4.87 2.71
C THR A 298 -2.16 5.50 3.91
N VAL A 299 -2.84 5.51 5.05
CA VAL A 299 -2.36 6.13 6.29
C VAL A 299 -2.07 5.08 7.35
N ARG A 300 -0.93 5.19 8.05
CA ARG A 300 -0.67 4.33 9.20
C ARG A 300 -1.53 4.77 10.38
N ILE A 301 -2.40 3.86 10.83
CA ILE A 301 -3.22 3.98 12.03
C ILE A 301 -3.17 2.62 12.73
N ASP A 302 -2.36 2.52 13.79
CA ASP A 302 -2.15 1.23 14.44
C ASP A 302 -3.40 0.76 15.18
N ASP A 303 -4.15 1.64 15.83
CA ASP A 303 -5.41 1.27 16.48
C ASP A 303 -6.49 0.92 15.43
N PRO A 304 -6.98 -0.33 15.38
CA PRO A 304 -7.84 -0.76 14.28
C PRO A 304 -9.27 -0.24 14.42
N TRP A 305 -9.70 0.22 15.60
CA TRP A 305 -10.97 0.90 15.76
C TRP A 305 -10.91 2.30 15.14
N GLN A 306 -9.85 3.06 15.46
CA GLN A 306 -9.60 4.36 14.85
C GLN A 306 -9.42 4.25 13.34
N ALA A 307 -8.68 3.23 12.87
CA ALA A 307 -8.47 2.98 11.45
C ALA A 307 -9.79 2.81 10.70
N GLU A 308 -10.70 1.97 11.22
CA GLU A 308 -11.98 1.72 10.57
C GLU A 308 -12.89 2.95 10.58
N VAL A 309 -12.98 3.67 11.70
CA VAL A 309 -13.77 4.91 11.78
C VAL A 309 -13.23 5.94 10.78
N TRP A 310 -11.91 6.12 10.75
CA TRP A 310 -11.25 7.08 9.86
C TRP A 310 -11.45 6.75 8.38
N ARG A 311 -11.28 5.47 7.96
CA ARG A 311 -11.49 5.04 6.56
C ARG A 311 -12.84 5.50 6.01
N ARG A 312 -13.86 5.41 6.84
CA ARG A 312 -15.24 5.64 6.45
C ARG A 312 -15.63 7.12 6.54
N SER A 313 -15.18 7.82 7.57
CA SER A 313 -15.44 9.26 7.71
C SER A 313 -14.62 10.10 6.74
N PHE A 314 -13.51 9.57 6.19
CA PHE A 314 -12.64 10.33 5.28
C PHE A 314 -13.29 10.59 3.91
N LEU A 315 -14.17 9.71 3.45
CA LEU A 315 -14.77 9.78 2.11
C LEU A 315 -15.82 10.89 1.94
N THR A 316 -16.11 11.66 3.00
CA THR A 316 -17.04 12.81 2.98
C THR A 316 -16.40 14.12 2.56
N HIS A 317 -15.08 14.24 2.68
CA HIS A 317 -14.41 15.56 2.68
C HIS A 317 -13.53 15.84 1.47
N THR A 318 -13.24 14.84 0.62
CA THR A 318 -12.36 15.03 -0.53
C THR A 318 -12.81 14.24 -1.76
N ASP A 319 -12.86 14.91 -2.92
CA ASP A 319 -13.22 14.30 -4.20
C ASP A 319 -12.04 13.60 -4.89
N SER A 320 -10.81 13.94 -4.50
CA SER A 320 -9.58 13.54 -5.19
C SER A 320 -8.94 12.24 -4.68
N TRP A 321 -9.38 11.69 -3.55
CA TRP A 321 -8.66 10.62 -2.84
C TRP A 321 -9.50 9.38 -2.60
N VAL A 322 -8.88 8.22 -2.58
CA VAL A 322 -9.47 7.00 -2.01
C VAL A 322 -8.63 6.57 -0.82
N ALA A 323 -9.19 6.70 0.39
CA ALA A 323 -8.46 6.47 1.62
C ALA A 323 -8.55 5.03 2.13
N ASP A 324 -7.40 4.55 2.57
CA ASP A 324 -7.24 3.33 3.35
C ASP A 324 -6.34 3.60 4.56
N ALA A 325 -6.48 2.77 5.58
CA ALA A 325 -5.61 2.75 6.73
C ALA A 325 -4.87 1.41 6.82
N VAL A 326 -3.69 1.42 7.41
CA VAL A 326 -2.92 0.20 7.69
C VAL A 326 -2.31 0.31 9.09
N GLY A 327 -2.29 -0.78 9.85
CA GLY A 327 -1.75 -0.77 11.20
C GLY A 327 -1.12 -2.10 11.59
N ARG A 328 -0.23 -2.07 12.58
CA ARG A 328 0.51 -3.28 13.02
C ARG A 328 -0.41 -4.45 13.38
N TYR A 329 -1.56 -4.16 14.01
CA TYR A 329 -2.50 -5.20 14.42
C TYR A 329 -3.26 -5.80 13.23
N GLU A 330 -3.61 -5.00 12.23
CA GLU A 330 -4.27 -5.48 11.01
C GLU A 330 -3.31 -6.30 10.14
N VAL A 331 -2.06 -5.85 9.98
CA VAL A 331 -1.01 -6.61 9.28
C VAL A 331 -0.74 -7.94 9.98
N THR A 332 -0.61 -7.92 11.31
CA THR A 332 -0.44 -9.13 12.13
C THR A 332 -1.64 -10.07 12.00
N ALA A 333 -2.87 -9.54 12.07
CA ALA A 333 -4.09 -10.33 11.90
C ALA A 333 -4.14 -11.01 10.52
N ALA A 334 -3.84 -10.27 9.45
CA ALA A 334 -3.79 -10.82 8.08
C ALA A 334 -2.78 -11.97 7.94
N LYS A 335 -1.59 -11.84 8.56
CA LYS A 335 -0.55 -12.88 8.60
C LYS A 335 -1.03 -14.13 9.37
N LEU A 336 -1.63 -13.93 10.54
CA LEU A 336 -2.15 -15.03 11.36
C LEU A 336 -3.30 -15.76 10.68
N VAL A 337 -4.26 -15.04 10.09
CA VAL A 337 -5.41 -15.62 9.40
C VAL A 337 -4.95 -16.41 8.18
N ARG A 338 -4.00 -15.90 7.39
CA ARG A 338 -3.42 -16.66 6.28
C ARG A 338 -2.73 -17.94 6.72
N HIS A 339 -1.89 -17.86 7.74
CA HIS A 339 -1.22 -19.06 8.28
C HIS A 339 -2.25 -20.07 8.84
N LEU A 340 -3.33 -19.60 9.47
CA LEU A 340 -4.38 -20.42 10.04
C LEU A 340 -5.23 -21.15 8.98
N THR A 341 -5.61 -20.44 7.92
CA THR A 341 -6.58 -20.90 6.90
C THR A 341 -5.94 -21.72 5.77
N ALA A 342 -4.61 -21.66 5.61
CA ALA A 342 -3.89 -22.41 4.58
C ALA A 342 -3.38 -23.81 5.04
N ARG A 343 -3.60 -24.19 6.32
CA ARG A 343 -2.96 -25.37 6.93
C ARG A 343 -3.94 -26.44 7.40
N MET A 344 -3.63 -27.69 7.07
CA MET A 344 -4.36 -28.89 7.51
C MET A 344 -3.87 -29.45 8.87
N PRO A 345 -4.74 -29.99 9.74
CA PRO A 345 -6.21 -29.93 9.67
C PRO A 345 -6.73 -28.52 9.97
N GLU A 346 -7.65 -28.02 9.16
CA GLU A 346 -8.19 -26.67 9.30
C GLU A 346 -9.06 -26.56 10.56
N PRO A 347 -8.86 -25.55 11.41
CA PRO A 347 -9.67 -25.36 12.59
C PRO A 347 -11.06 -24.88 12.17
N THR A 348 -12.10 -25.49 12.72
CA THR A 348 -13.48 -25.03 12.51
C THR A 348 -13.83 -23.87 13.45
N THR A 349 -13.15 -23.77 14.60
CA THR A 349 -13.39 -22.73 15.61
C THR A 349 -12.10 -22.00 15.96
N VAL A 350 -12.14 -20.67 15.95
CA VAL A 350 -11.04 -19.81 16.43
C VAL A 350 -11.42 -19.21 17.77
N VAL A 351 -10.57 -19.39 18.78
CA VAL A 351 -10.76 -18.87 20.13
C VAL A 351 -9.79 -17.71 20.36
N LEU A 352 -10.32 -16.50 20.49
CA LEU A 352 -9.56 -15.28 20.74
C LEU A 352 -9.54 -15.01 22.25
N CYS A 353 -8.35 -14.95 22.85
CA CYS A 353 -8.20 -14.77 24.29
C CYS A 353 -7.87 -13.32 24.63
N GLY A 354 -8.78 -12.66 25.37
CA GLY A 354 -8.66 -11.26 25.77
C GLY A 354 -9.30 -10.27 24.78
N LEU A 355 -9.44 -9.02 25.25
CA LEU A 355 -9.91 -7.88 24.45
C LEU A 355 -8.72 -6.95 24.22
N THR A 356 -7.99 -7.17 23.13
CA THR A 356 -6.85 -6.33 22.71
C THR A 356 -7.14 -5.73 21.33
N PRO A 357 -6.38 -4.72 20.88
CA PRO A 357 -6.45 -4.26 19.49
C PRO A 357 -6.29 -5.41 18.48
N LEU A 358 -5.45 -6.41 18.77
CA LEU A 358 -5.31 -7.59 17.92
C LEU A 358 -6.60 -8.43 17.85
N THR A 359 -7.36 -8.55 18.95
CA THR A 359 -8.67 -9.22 18.93
C THR A 359 -9.60 -8.57 17.92
N TYR A 360 -9.65 -7.23 17.88
CA TYR A 360 -10.46 -6.48 16.92
C TYR A 360 -9.98 -6.68 15.47
N ALA A 361 -8.67 -6.61 15.24
CA ALA A 361 -8.11 -6.82 13.91
C ALA A 361 -8.40 -8.25 13.41
N LEU A 362 -8.29 -9.27 14.27
CA LEU A 362 -8.55 -10.68 13.93
C LEU A 362 -10.00 -10.95 13.56
N ILE A 363 -10.98 -10.47 14.35
CA ILE A 363 -12.39 -10.67 13.99
C ILE A 363 -12.74 -9.98 12.67
N SER A 364 -12.12 -8.83 12.40
CA SER A 364 -12.37 -8.06 11.19
C SER A 364 -11.78 -8.76 9.97
N GLU A 365 -10.55 -9.25 10.07
CA GLU A 365 -9.89 -10.01 9.01
C GLU A 365 -10.57 -11.36 8.75
N LEU A 366 -10.96 -12.09 9.80
CA LEU A 366 -11.71 -13.35 9.66
C LEU A 366 -13.06 -13.14 8.96
N ALA A 367 -13.79 -12.10 9.33
CA ALA A 367 -15.04 -11.73 8.65
C ALA A 367 -14.79 -11.31 7.19
N GLN A 368 -13.70 -10.58 6.91
CA GLN A 368 -13.31 -10.20 5.56
C GLN A 368 -12.98 -11.43 4.69
N VAL A 369 -12.16 -12.35 5.19
CA VAL A 369 -11.83 -13.61 4.48
C VAL A 369 -13.08 -14.45 4.27
N HIS A 370 -14.00 -14.50 5.24
CA HIS A 370 -15.27 -15.20 5.11
C HIS A 370 -16.10 -14.64 3.93
N ARG A 371 -16.24 -13.32 3.82
CA ARG A 371 -16.94 -12.68 2.68
C ARG A 371 -16.25 -12.95 1.34
N GLU A 372 -14.93 -12.91 1.30
CA GLU A 372 -14.19 -13.20 0.06
C GLU A 372 -14.39 -14.64 -0.42
N LEU A 373 -14.47 -15.61 0.49
CA LEU A 373 -14.73 -17.00 0.15
C LEU A 373 -16.18 -17.25 -0.29
N GLN A 374 -17.12 -16.39 0.09
CA GLN A 374 -18.49 -16.43 -0.43
C GLN A 374 -18.58 -15.94 -1.88
N LEU A 375 -17.66 -15.09 -2.33
CA LEU A 375 -17.58 -14.67 -3.74
C LEU A 375 -17.06 -15.79 -4.64
N TYR A 376 -15.96 -16.43 -4.23
CA TYR A 376 -15.40 -17.56 -4.96
C TYR A 376 -14.56 -18.45 -4.03
N ALA A 377 -14.48 -19.74 -4.37
CA ALA A 377 -13.65 -20.67 -3.63
C ALA A 377 -12.15 -20.40 -3.91
N LYS A 378 -11.41 -19.95 -2.89
CA LYS A 378 -9.96 -19.77 -2.97
C LYS A 378 -9.26 -21.13 -2.84
N PRO A 379 -8.44 -21.56 -3.82
CA PRO A 379 -7.78 -22.85 -3.76
C PRO A 379 -6.83 -22.97 -2.56
N GLY A 380 -7.10 -23.94 -1.67
CA GLY A 380 -6.24 -24.22 -0.51
C GLY A 380 -6.41 -23.27 0.67
N VAL A 381 -7.53 -22.54 0.71
CA VAL A 381 -7.90 -21.66 1.81
C VAL A 381 -9.28 -22.07 2.31
N THR A 382 -9.39 -22.38 3.60
CA THR A 382 -10.66 -22.64 4.26
C THR A 382 -10.79 -21.75 5.49
N ALA A 383 -11.86 -20.98 5.57
CA ALA A 383 -12.15 -20.15 6.74
C ALA A 383 -12.76 -20.99 7.87
N PRO A 384 -12.51 -20.59 9.14
CA PRO A 384 -13.26 -21.14 10.26
C PRO A 384 -14.74 -20.81 10.12
N THR A 385 -15.58 -21.64 10.74
CA THR A 385 -17.04 -21.49 10.76
C THR A 385 -17.55 -20.78 11.99
N ASP A 386 -16.72 -20.64 13.03
CA ASP A 386 -17.11 -20.07 14.31
C ASP A 386 -15.94 -19.34 14.98
N VAL A 387 -16.22 -18.22 15.65
CA VAL A 387 -15.25 -17.48 16.45
C VAL A 387 -15.78 -17.30 17.87
N VAL A 388 -14.93 -17.55 18.85
CA VAL A 388 -15.26 -17.41 20.27
C VAL A 388 -14.31 -16.42 20.91
N ILE A 389 -14.85 -15.36 21.51
CA ILE A 389 -14.08 -14.39 22.28
C ILE A 389 -14.13 -14.76 23.75
N PHE A 390 -12.98 -15.08 24.33
CA PHE A 390 -12.82 -15.50 25.72
C PHE A 390 -12.26 -14.35 26.54
N ALA A 391 -13.15 -13.55 27.15
CA ALA A 391 -12.79 -12.43 28.01
C ALA A 391 -13.99 -11.97 28.85
N ARG A 392 -13.72 -11.34 29.99
CA ARG A 392 -14.76 -10.64 30.75
C ARG A 392 -15.39 -9.52 29.92
N ARG A 393 -16.73 -9.43 29.95
CA ARG A 393 -17.54 -8.46 29.21
C ARG A 393 -17.36 -8.54 27.69
N ALA A 394 -17.00 -9.70 27.15
CA ALA A 394 -16.85 -9.88 25.70
C ALA A 394 -18.14 -9.65 24.90
N GLN A 395 -19.32 -9.74 25.53
CA GLN A 395 -20.60 -9.59 24.82
C GLN A 395 -20.76 -8.21 24.17
N SER A 396 -20.45 -7.12 24.88
CA SER A 396 -20.58 -5.76 24.31
C SER A 396 -19.70 -5.59 23.07
N PHE A 397 -18.51 -6.19 23.09
CA PHE A 397 -17.60 -6.17 21.95
C PHE A 397 -18.12 -6.99 20.75
N VAL A 398 -18.80 -8.11 21.01
CA VAL A 398 -19.49 -8.89 19.97
C VAL A 398 -20.64 -8.07 19.37
N ASP A 399 -21.41 -7.37 20.20
CA ASP A 399 -22.52 -6.53 19.76
C ASP A 399 -22.01 -5.39 18.85
N ASP A 400 -20.93 -4.71 19.24
CA ASP A 400 -20.27 -3.68 18.43
C ASP A 400 -19.76 -4.24 17.09
N HIS A 401 -19.21 -5.46 17.09
CA HIS A 401 -18.78 -6.13 15.86
C HIS A 401 -19.98 -6.42 14.95
N HIS A 402 -21.08 -6.95 15.47
CA HIS A 402 -22.28 -7.26 14.69
C HIS A 402 -22.89 -6.01 14.06
N ILE A 403 -23.04 -4.92 14.82
CA ILE A 403 -23.55 -3.63 14.30
C ILE A 403 -22.70 -3.17 13.10
N ARG A 404 -21.38 -3.28 13.22
CA ARG A 404 -20.46 -2.89 12.14
C ARG A 404 -20.55 -3.83 10.94
N GLN A 405 -20.60 -5.15 11.14
CA GLN A 405 -20.70 -6.10 10.04
C GLN A 405 -22.02 -5.95 9.28
N ALA A 406 -23.12 -5.69 9.98
CA ALA A 406 -24.45 -5.49 9.39
C ALA A 406 -24.49 -4.31 8.41
N ARG A 407 -23.64 -3.28 8.62
CA ARG A 407 -23.50 -2.14 7.69
C ARG A 407 -22.77 -2.52 6.39
N MET A 408 -21.88 -3.51 6.43
CA MET A 408 -21.10 -3.95 5.26
C MET A 408 -21.79 -5.07 4.50
N ALA A 409 -22.30 -6.06 5.23
CA ALA A 409 -22.90 -7.27 4.71
C ALA A 409 -24.25 -7.52 5.38
N PRO A 410 -25.25 -8.00 4.61
CA PRO A 410 -26.58 -8.27 5.14
C PRO A 410 -26.59 -9.39 6.18
N ASP A 411 -27.58 -9.34 7.06
CA ASP A 411 -27.80 -10.33 8.11
C ASP A 411 -27.83 -11.77 7.55
N GLY A 412 -27.18 -12.69 8.26
CA GLY A 412 -27.10 -14.13 7.89
C GLY A 412 -25.93 -14.51 6.98
N THR A 413 -25.15 -13.54 6.48
CA THR A 413 -23.91 -13.79 5.71
C THR A 413 -22.63 -13.61 6.53
N ALA A 414 -22.73 -13.12 7.77
CA ALA A 414 -21.60 -12.86 8.65
C ALA A 414 -21.07 -14.13 9.32
N LEU A 415 -19.75 -14.16 9.55
CA LEU A 415 -19.09 -15.19 10.36
C LEU A 415 -19.65 -15.14 11.80
N PRO A 416 -20.17 -16.26 12.34
CA PRO A 416 -20.66 -16.30 13.72
C PRO A 416 -19.57 -15.95 14.73
N VAL A 417 -19.87 -15.01 15.63
CA VAL A 417 -19.01 -14.64 16.75
C VAL A 417 -19.80 -14.76 18.05
N SER A 418 -19.23 -15.46 19.04
CA SER A 418 -19.85 -15.64 20.35
C SER A 418 -18.92 -15.22 21.48
N ALA A 419 -19.51 -14.72 22.58
CA ALA A 419 -18.77 -14.33 23.77
C ALA A 419 -18.74 -15.46 24.82
N ARG A 420 -17.60 -15.59 25.49
CA ARG A 420 -17.45 -16.37 26.73
C ARG A 420 -16.98 -15.41 27.82
N ASP A 421 -17.91 -15.09 28.72
CA ASP A 421 -17.70 -14.15 29.81
C ASP A 421 -16.88 -14.78 30.95
N ALA A 422 -15.58 -14.97 30.70
CA ALA A 422 -14.62 -15.51 31.64
C ALA A 422 -13.19 -15.08 31.26
N ASP A 423 -12.31 -14.96 32.24
CA ASP A 423 -10.89 -14.72 31.97
C ASP A 423 -10.24 -15.97 31.34
N PRO A 424 -9.35 -15.81 30.33
CA PRO A 424 -8.71 -16.93 29.64
C PRO A 424 -7.60 -17.55 30.52
N THR A 425 -8.00 -18.41 31.47
CA THR A 425 -7.08 -19.20 32.30
C THR A 425 -6.88 -20.60 31.72
N VAL A 426 -5.79 -21.29 32.11
CA VAL A 426 -5.54 -22.68 31.67
C VAL A 426 -6.74 -23.57 32.00
N ASP A 427 -7.32 -23.40 33.19
CA ASP A 427 -8.43 -24.25 33.65
C ASP A 427 -9.75 -23.93 32.96
N ALA A 428 -10.06 -22.66 32.74
CA ALA A 428 -11.24 -22.25 32.00
C ALA A 428 -11.19 -22.75 30.55
N LEU A 429 -10.06 -22.56 29.87
CA LEU A 429 -9.85 -23.02 28.49
C LEU A 429 -9.80 -24.55 28.41
N ALA A 430 -9.16 -25.24 29.35
CA ALA A 430 -9.18 -26.70 29.40
C ALA A 430 -10.56 -27.28 29.70
N SER A 431 -11.38 -26.56 30.47
CA SER A 431 -12.79 -26.94 30.69
C SER A 431 -13.62 -26.73 29.43
N TYR A 432 -13.40 -25.63 28.71
CA TYR A 432 -14.06 -25.35 27.43
C TYR A 432 -13.73 -26.39 26.35
N LEU A 433 -12.46 -26.80 26.26
CA LEU A 433 -11.99 -27.81 25.31
C LEU A 433 -12.35 -29.26 25.73
N ARG A 434 -12.96 -29.46 26.90
CA ARG A 434 -13.26 -30.81 27.41
C ARG A 434 -14.37 -31.44 26.56
N GLY A 435 -14.09 -32.62 26.01
CA GLY A 435 -15.06 -33.34 25.17
C GLY A 435 -15.16 -32.83 23.74
N THR A 436 -14.31 -31.87 23.33
CA THR A 436 -14.16 -31.45 21.93
C THR A 436 -12.87 -32.04 21.35
N ASP A 437 -12.74 -32.03 20.02
CA ASP A 437 -11.47 -32.36 19.35
C ASP A 437 -10.57 -31.11 19.30
N PRO A 438 -9.40 -31.10 19.98
CA PRO A 438 -8.48 -29.96 19.96
C PRO A 438 -7.98 -29.62 18.56
N ARG A 439 -7.97 -30.56 17.61
CA ARG A 439 -7.55 -30.30 16.21
C ARG A 439 -8.50 -29.38 15.47
N ARG A 440 -9.75 -29.29 15.91
CA ARG A 440 -10.78 -28.41 15.34
C ARG A 440 -10.70 -26.99 15.87
N HIS A 441 -9.80 -26.71 16.80
CA HIS A 441 -9.68 -25.41 17.47
C HIS A 441 -8.32 -24.78 17.19
N ALA A 442 -8.31 -23.45 17.09
CA ALA A 442 -7.10 -22.65 17.15
C ALA A 442 -7.27 -21.57 18.22
N LEU A 443 -6.34 -21.49 19.17
CA LEU A 443 -6.32 -20.45 20.21
C LEU A 443 -5.36 -19.35 19.79
N ILE A 444 -5.78 -18.10 19.94
CA ILE A 444 -4.92 -16.93 19.72
C ILE A 444 -4.80 -16.16 21.02
N LEU A 445 -3.59 -16.12 21.54
CA LEU A 445 -3.18 -15.39 22.73
C LEU A 445 -2.50 -14.10 22.26
N GLY A 446 -3.28 -13.02 22.18
CA GLY A 446 -2.85 -11.78 21.55
C GLY A 446 -1.98 -10.86 22.42
N ASP A 447 -1.70 -11.26 23.67
CA ASP A 447 -0.92 -10.48 24.63
C ASP A 447 0.30 -11.31 25.10
N PRO A 448 1.54 -10.79 25.01
CA PRO A 448 2.74 -11.46 25.50
C PRO A 448 2.69 -11.87 26.99
N VAL A 449 1.88 -11.21 27.82
CA VAL A 449 1.66 -11.59 29.22
C VAL A 449 1.07 -13.01 29.35
N MET A 450 0.45 -13.53 28.30
CA MET A 450 -0.10 -14.88 28.24
C MET A 450 0.92 -15.98 27.89
N GLU A 451 2.23 -15.70 27.89
CA GLU A 451 3.26 -16.69 27.51
C GLU A 451 3.22 -17.98 28.33
N THR A 452 3.06 -17.86 29.65
CA THR A 452 2.93 -19.03 30.55
C THR A 452 1.64 -19.80 30.26
N LEU A 453 0.56 -19.12 29.92
CA LEU A 453 -0.72 -19.73 29.54
C LEU A 453 -0.55 -20.58 28.27
N GLY A 454 0.05 -20.00 27.22
CA GLY A 454 0.27 -20.65 25.93
C GLY A 454 1.13 -21.91 26.03
N THR A 455 2.24 -21.83 26.76
CA THR A 455 3.15 -22.97 26.97
C THR A 455 2.45 -24.12 27.70
N ARG A 456 1.67 -23.81 28.76
CA ARG A 456 0.92 -24.82 29.51
C ARG A 456 -0.19 -25.46 28.69
N LEU A 457 -0.90 -24.69 27.86
CA LEU A 457 -1.94 -25.21 26.97
C LEU A 457 -1.37 -26.11 25.88
N ALA A 458 -0.27 -25.70 25.22
CA ALA A 458 0.37 -26.50 24.19
C ALA A 458 0.94 -27.82 24.73
N SER A 459 1.42 -27.82 25.98
CA SER A 459 1.85 -29.05 26.68
C SER A 459 0.68 -29.98 27.03
N ARG A 460 -0.45 -29.43 27.49
CA ARG A 460 -1.64 -30.20 27.87
C ARG A 460 -2.43 -30.73 26.67
N PHE A 461 -2.41 -30.01 25.55
CA PHE A 461 -3.12 -30.36 24.31
C PHE A 461 -2.16 -30.32 23.12
N PRO A 462 -1.33 -31.36 22.89
CA PRO A 462 -0.28 -31.33 21.87
C PRO A 462 -0.78 -31.14 20.44
N THR A 463 -2.04 -31.50 20.15
CA THR A 463 -2.66 -31.35 18.83
C THR A 463 -3.42 -30.02 18.65
N LEU A 464 -3.50 -29.19 19.69
CA LEU A 464 -4.15 -27.88 19.65
C LEU A 464 -3.21 -26.85 19.01
N ARG A 465 -3.73 -26.07 18.06
CA ARG A 465 -2.99 -24.93 17.51
C ARG A 465 -3.07 -23.77 18.49
N VAL A 466 -1.93 -23.30 18.96
CA VAL A 466 -1.84 -22.15 19.87
C VAL A 466 -0.95 -21.10 19.21
N TYR A 467 -1.49 -19.92 18.96
CA TYR A 467 -0.74 -18.75 18.50
C TYR A 467 -0.49 -17.86 19.71
N LEU A 468 0.75 -17.47 19.92
CA LEU A 468 1.16 -16.67 21.08
C LEU A 468 1.94 -15.44 20.64
N ALA A 469 1.42 -14.25 20.96
CA ALA A 469 2.17 -13.01 20.79
C ALA A 469 3.44 -13.07 21.66
N SER A 470 4.59 -12.69 21.09
CA SER A 470 5.88 -12.75 21.76
C SER A 470 6.76 -11.59 21.33
N THR A 471 7.37 -10.90 22.30
CA THR A 471 8.34 -9.83 22.07
C THR A 471 9.73 -10.36 21.67
N ALA A 472 9.99 -11.66 21.87
CA ALA A 472 11.24 -12.31 21.47
C ALA A 472 11.18 -12.86 20.04
N SER A 473 9.99 -12.97 19.45
CA SER A 473 9.83 -13.42 18.07
C SER A 473 10.09 -12.28 17.10
N THR A 474 10.75 -12.58 15.98
CA THR A 474 10.98 -11.62 14.88
C THR A 474 10.18 -11.95 13.63
N SER A 475 9.52 -13.11 13.59
CA SER A 475 8.64 -13.54 12.49
C SER A 475 7.73 -14.68 12.94
N LEU A 476 6.63 -14.91 12.22
CA LEU A 476 5.80 -16.11 12.42
C LEU A 476 6.47 -17.29 11.72
N LEU A 477 7.08 -18.19 12.49
CA LEU A 477 7.78 -19.35 11.95
C LEU A 477 6.86 -20.58 11.87
N ASP A 478 7.10 -21.39 10.85
CA ASP A 478 6.41 -22.65 10.59
C ASP A 478 6.84 -23.81 11.52
N ILE A 479 7.72 -23.53 12.48
CA ILE A 479 8.29 -24.50 13.43
C ILE A 479 7.77 -24.24 14.84
N SER A 480 7.52 -25.33 15.57
CA SER A 480 7.12 -25.29 16.98
C SER A 480 8.06 -26.11 17.83
N ILE A 481 8.42 -25.60 19.01
CA ILE A 481 9.25 -26.30 20.00
C ILE A 481 8.38 -27.21 20.88
N ILE A 482 7.13 -26.80 21.16
CA ILE A 482 6.21 -27.48 22.09
C ILE A 482 4.84 -27.62 21.41
N GLY A 483 4.44 -28.86 21.10
CA GLY A 483 3.17 -29.16 20.45
C GLY A 483 3.00 -28.41 19.12
N HIS A 484 1.89 -27.69 18.98
CA HIS A 484 1.66 -26.74 17.88
C HIS A 484 1.53 -25.30 18.42
N LEU A 485 2.50 -24.87 19.22
CA LEU A 485 2.66 -23.48 19.67
C LEU A 485 3.47 -22.67 18.64
N TYR A 486 2.86 -21.63 18.08
CA TYR A 486 3.47 -20.72 17.12
C TYR A 486 3.60 -19.34 17.75
N ALA A 487 4.83 -18.92 18.01
CA ALA A 487 5.12 -17.58 18.52
C ALA A 487 5.15 -16.57 17.36
N PHE A 488 4.57 -15.38 17.56
CA PHE A 488 4.54 -14.34 16.53
C PHE A 488 4.81 -12.94 17.12
N PRO A 489 5.50 -12.06 16.38
CA PRO A 489 5.56 -10.64 16.72
C PRO A 489 4.26 -9.94 16.34
N VAL A 490 3.91 -8.88 17.07
CA VAL A 490 2.88 -7.93 16.64
C VAL A 490 3.60 -6.75 15.99
N ASP A 491 3.63 -6.68 14.66
CA ASP A 491 4.42 -5.69 13.91
C ASP A 491 3.78 -5.39 12.55
N MET A 492 4.48 -4.57 11.75
CA MET A 492 4.11 -4.25 10.37
C MET A 492 4.82 -5.16 9.35
N GLU A 493 5.29 -6.35 9.74
CA GLU A 493 5.99 -7.26 8.83
C GLU A 493 5.01 -7.98 7.88
N LEU A 494 4.95 -7.51 6.64
CA LEU A 494 4.18 -8.13 5.57
C LEU A 494 4.87 -9.38 5.02
N GLU A 495 4.06 -10.41 4.73
CA GLU A 495 4.53 -11.57 3.96
C GLU A 495 4.88 -11.16 2.52
N PRO A 496 5.82 -11.87 1.84
CA PRO A 496 6.35 -11.46 0.54
C PRO A 496 5.33 -11.21 -0.58
N ASP A 497 4.20 -11.91 -0.56
CA ASP A 497 3.12 -11.84 -1.55
C ASP A 497 1.85 -11.21 -0.97
N ALA A 498 1.94 -10.60 0.22
CA ALA A 498 0.82 -9.89 0.81
C ALA A 498 0.48 -8.61 0.02
N PRO A 499 -0.81 -8.30 -0.18
CA PRO A 499 -1.18 -6.94 -0.59
C PRO A 499 -0.78 -5.96 0.51
N GLN A 500 -0.16 -4.85 0.12
CA GLN A 500 0.30 -3.82 1.07
C GLN A 500 -0.81 -2.89 1.57
N ASP A 501 -1.92 -2.80 0.84
CA ASP A 501 -3.07 -1.97 1.12
C ASP A 501 -4.35 -2.65 0.61
N VAL A 502 -5.51 -2.14 1.03
CA VAL A 502 -6.82 -2.69 0.63
C VAL A 502 -7.05 -2.59 -0.88
N TRP A 503 -6.45 -1.61 -1.55
CA TRP A 503 -6.62 -1.38 -2.98
C TRP A 503 -5.90 -2.43 -3.83
N GLU A 504 -4.72 -2.86 -3.39
CA GLU A 504 -4.02 -4.00 -3.99
C GLU A 504 -4.79 -5.30 -3.73
N ARG A 505 -5.32 -5.50 -2.51
CA ARG A 505 -6.18 -6.64 -2.18
C ARG A 505 -7.43 -6.66 -3.06
N ALA A 506 -8.02 -5.50 -3.32
CA ALA A 506 -9.20 -5.36 -4.16
C ALA A 506 -8.90 -5.68 -5.63
N ALA A 507 -7.78 -5.18 -6.16
CA ALA A 507 -7.35 -5.48 -7.52
C ALA A 507 -7.05 -6.98 -7.70
N GLU A 508 -6.41 -7.62 -6.71
CA GLU A 508 -6.22 -9.06 -6.66
C GLU A 508 -7.55 -9.81 -6.62
N LEU A 509 -8.48 -9.40 -5.75
CA LEU A 509 -9.80 -10.01 -5.62
C LEU A 509 -10.59 -9.97 -6.94
N ILE A 510 -10.57 -8.84 -7.63
CA ILE A 510 -11.23 -8.68 -8.94
C ILE A 510 -10.68 -9.69 -9.95
N HIS A 511 -9.36 -9.79 -10.04
CA HIS A 511 -8.70 -10.71 -10.97
C HIS A 511 -8.97 -12.19 -10.64
N GLU A 512 -8.86 -12.57 -9.37
CA GLU A 512 -9.02 -13.97 -8.95
C GLU A 512 -10.48 -14.42 -9.05
N HIS A 513 -11.45 -13.57 -8.68
CA HIS A 513 -12.87 -13.87 -8.86
C HIS A 513 -13.21 -14.03 -10.36
N TYR A 514 -12.75 -13.11 -11.22
CA TYR A 514 -12.91 -13.26 -12.67
C TYR A 514 -12.28 -14.56 -13.19
N SER A 515 -11.07 -14.87 -12.73
CA SER A 515 -10.32 -16.06 -13.14
C SER A 515 -11.02 -17.36 -12.74
N ALA A 516 -11.66 -17.40 -11.57
CA ALA A 516 -12.41 -18.55 -11.09
C ALA A 516 -13.68 -18.83 -11.92
N GLY A 517 -14.35 -17.79 -12.41
CA GLY A 517 -15.53 -17.90 -13.28
C GLY A 517 -15.21 -18.11 -14.76
N SER A 518 -13.95 -17.98 -15.17
CA SER A 518 -13.53 -18.06 -16.57
C SER A 518 -13.21 -19.49 -17.00
N THR A 519 -13.65 -19.86 -18.20
CA THR A 519 -13.25 -21.13 -18.82
C THR A 519 -11.85 -21.09 -19.43
N ARG A 520 -11.24 -19.90 -19.53
CA ARG A 520 -9.89 -19.72 -20.05
C ARG A 520 -8.88 -19.85 -18.91
N PRO A 521 -7.75 -20.56 -19.13
CA PRO A 521 -6.69 -20.65 -18.13
C PRO A 521 -6.10 -19.26 -17.86
N SER A 522 -6.38 -18.73 -16.67
CA SER A 522 -5.78 -17.49 -16.16
C SER A 522 -4.63 -17.82 -15.20
N ARG A 523 -3.63 -16.94 -15.14
CA ARG A 523 -2.56 -17.04 -14.14
C ARG A 523 -3.05 -16.49 -12.81
N ARG A 524 -2.46 -16.97 -11.71
CA ARG A 524 -2.63 -16.36 -10.39
C ARG A 524 -2.12 -14.93 -10.40
N TRP A 525 -2.65 -14.10 -9.51
CA TRP A 525 -2.24 -12.72 -9.31
C TRP A 525 -0.73 -12.60 -9.15
N ALA A 526 -0.10 -13.44 -8.32
CA ALA A 526 1.35 -13.43 -8.12
C ALA A 526 2.15 -13.52 -9.44
N ASP A 527 1.70 -14.37 -10.37
CA ASP A 527 2.38 -14.68 -11.64
C ASP A 527 1.88 -13.84 -12.84
N LEU A 528 1.03 -12.85 -12.57
CA LEU A 528 0.36 -12.05 -13.58
C LEU A 528 1.30 -10.96 -14.15
N ASP A 529 1.17 -10.69 -15.45
CA ASP A 529 1.96 -9.63 -16.10
C ASP A 529 1.64 -8.25 -15.49
N PRO A 530 2.65 -7.38 -15.27
CA PRO A 530 2.44 -6.06 -14.68
C PRO A 530 1.42 -5.18 -15.42
N PHE A 531 1.30 -5.30 -16.75
CA PHE A 531 0.29 -4.59 -17.53
C PHE A 531 -1.13 -5.01 -17.11
N VAL A 532 -1.35 -6.31 -16.92
CA VAL A 532 -2.68 -6.82 -16.54
C VAL A 532 -2.99 -6.47 -15.07
N LYS A 533 -2.01 -6.55 -14.15
CA LYS A 533 -2.18 -6.07 -12.77
C LYS A 533 -2.60 -4.59 -12.75
N GLN A 534 -1.92 -3.77 -13.55
CA GLN A 534 -2.23 -2.35 -13.63
C GLN A 534 -3.61 -2.09 -14.27
N SER A 535 -4.05 -2.92 -15.22
CA SER A 535 -5.41 -2.84 -15.78
C SER A 535 -6.50 -3.09 -14.73
N ASN A 536 -6.30 -4.05 -13.82
CA ASN A 536 -7.22 -4.32 -12.70
C ASN A 536 -7.24 -3.17 -11.67
N ARG A 537 -6.07 -2.61 -11.32
CA ARG A 537 -5.97 -1.44 -10.43
C ARG A 537 -6.68 -0.23 -11.03
N ARG A 538 -6.50 0.01 -12.32
CA ARG A 538 -7.19 1.06 -13.08
C ARG A 538 -8.71 0.84 -13.03
N GLN A 539 -9.19 -0.36 -13.34
CA GLN A 539 -10.62 -0.67 -13.32
C GLN A 539 -11.24 -0.38 -11.95
N LEU A 540 -10.55 -0.76 -10.87
CA LEU A 540 -10.97 -0.47 -9.50
C LEU A 540 -11.12 1.04 -9.25
N LEU A 541 -10.06 1.82 -9.49
CA LEU A 541 -10.06 3.27 -9.24
C LEU A 541 -11.05 4.02 -10.15
N ASN A 542 -11.14 3.61 -11.41
CA ASN A 542 -12.11 4.19 -12.34
C ASN A 542 -13.55 3.87 -11.91
N THR A 543 -13.82 2.65 -11.45
CA THR A 543 -15.16 2.27 -10.93
C THR A 543 -15.57 3.15 -9.75
N LEU A 544 -14.65 3.40 -8.81
CA LEU A 544 -14.91 4.30 -7.68
C LEU A 544 -15.30 5.69 -8.16
N SER A 545 -14.58 6.23 -9.14
CA SER A 545 -14.83 7.56 -9.71
C SER A 545 -16.15 7.63 -10.49
N ILE A 546 -16.41 6.70 -11.42
CA ILE A 546 -17.60 6.78 -12.30
C ILE A 546 -18.91 6.63 -11.53
N VAL A 547 -18.93 5.87 -10.42
CA VAL A 547 -20.12 5.76 -9.56
C VAL A 547 -20.48 7.12 -8.96
N GLU A 548 -19.50 7.90 -8.53
CA GLU A 548 -19.77 9.21 -7.93
C GLU A 548 -20.12 10.27 -8.98
N THR A 549 -19.42 10.22 -10.12
CA THR A 549 -19.60 11.16 -11.22
C THR A 549 -20.93 10.96 -11.94
N TYR A 550 -21.32 9.71 -12.22
CA TYR A 550 -22.47 9.41 -13.06
C TYR A 550 -23.69 8.92 -12.29
N ALA A 551 -23.53 8.28 -11.12
CA ALA A 551 -24.67 7.71 -10.40
C ALA A 551 -25.18 8.56 -9.23
N GLY A 552 -24.52 9.67 -8.89
CA GLY A 552 -24.93 10.49 -7.74
C GLY A 552 -24.85 9.72 -6.41
N HIS A 553 -23.96 8.73 -6.33
CA HIS A 553 -23.70 7.96 -5.12
C HIS A 553 -22.42 8.46 -4.41
N THR A 554 -22.26 8.08 -3.14
CA THR A 554 -21.05 8.26 -2.33
C THR A 554 -20.60 6.92 -1.76
N TRP A 555 -19.31 6.79 -1.43
CA TRP A 555 -18.76 5.62 -0.76
C TRP A 555 -18.76 5.74 0.77
N ASN A 556 -19.22 6.87 1.33
CA ASN A 556 -19.41 7.02 2.77
C ASN A 556 -20.66 6.25 3.23
N SER A 557 -20.44 5.14 3.92
CA SER A 557 -21.50 4.30 4.50
C SER A 557 -21.66 4.48 6.02
N LEU A 558 -20.81 5.26 6.69
CA LEU A 558 -20.96 5.51 8.14
C LEU A 558 -22.15 6.40 8.46
N GLU A 559 -22.45 7.32 7.56
CA GLU A 559 -23.64 8.17 7.64
C GLU A 559 -24.92 7.37 7.39
N GLU A 560 -24.88 6.13 6.88
CA GLU A 560 -26.09 5.30 6.84
C GLU A 560 -26.18 4.38 8.08
N PRO A 561 -27.08 4.67 9.04
CA PRO A 561 -27.25 3.82 10.22
C PRO A 561 -27.93 2.48 9.89
N GLU A 562 -28.55 2.37 8.71
CA GLU A 562 -29.30 1.18 8.30
C GLU A 562 -28.38 0.03 7.85
N PRO A 563 -28.72 -1.21 8.25
CA PRO A 563 -28.05 -2.41 7.74
C PRO A 563 -28.05 -2.48 6.22
N ALA A 564 -27.05 -3.15 5.65
CA ALA A 564 -26.99 -3.41 4.23
C ALA A 564 -28.18 -4.29 3.80
N THR A 565 -28.94 -3.83 2.80
CA THR A 565 -30.03 -4.62 2.23
C THR A 565 -29.51 -5.96 1.70
N PRO A 566 -30.12 -7.10 2.07
CA PRO A 566 -29.76 -8.41 1.53
C PRO A 566 -29.91 -8.48 0.02
N LEU A 567 -28.90 -9.07 -0.64
CA LEU A 567 -29.02 -9.43 -2.05
C LEU A 567 -29.93 -10.65 -2.17
N PRO A 568 -30.78 -10.75 -3.21
CA PRO A 568 -31.60 -11.93 -3.47
C PRO A 568 -30.76 -13.21 -3.57
N GLY A 569 -31.31 -14.35 -3.15
CA GLY A 569 -30.57 -15.63 -3.17
C GLY A 569 -30.15 -16.09 -4.57
N ASP A 570 -30.87 -15.68 -5.61
CA ASP A 570 -30.59 -15.94 -7.02
C ASP A 570 -29.79 -14.82 -7.70
N PHE A 571 -29.34 -13.80 -6.95
CA PHE A 571 -28.71 -12.59 -7.49
C PHE A 571 -27.55 -12.86 -8.46
N ALA A 572 -26.69 -13.83 -8.14
CA ALA A 572 -25.54 -14.19 -8.98
C ALA A 572 -25.94 -14.74 -10.37
N GLY A 573 -27.15 -15.30 -10.50
CA GLY A 573 -27.70 -15.84 -11.75
C GLY A 573 -28.46 -14.82 -12.60
N LEU A 574 -28.71 -13.62 -12.08
CA LEU A 574 -29.44 -12.56 -12.80
C LEU A 574 -28.61 -11.97 -13.96
N GLU A 575 -29.30 -11.41 -14.95
CA GLU A 575 -28.64 -10.64 -16.00
C GLU A 575 -27.92 -9.41 -15.42
N PRO A 576 -26.75 -9.00 -15.98
CA PRO A 576 -25.94 -7.92 -15.41
C PRO A 576 -26.68 -6.61 -15.17
N LEU A 577 -27.57 -6.21 -16.09
CA LEU A 577 -28.36 -4.99 -15.94
C LEU A 577 -29.36 -5.09 -14.78
N ALA A 578 -29.95 -6.27 -14.54
CA ALA A 578 -30.83 -6.51 -13.40
C ALA A 578 -30.06 -6.50 -12.07
N GLN A 579 -28.83 -7.05 -12.05
CA GLN A 579 -27.94 -6.95 -10.90
C GLN A 579 -27.65 -5.48 -10.56
N LEU A 580 -27.26 -4.68 -11.56
CA LEU A 580 -26.96 -3.25 -11.38
C LEU A 580 -28.19 -2.47 -10.91
N LYS A 581 -29.39 -2.81 -11.40
CA LYS A 581 -30.64 -2.21 -10.93
C LYS A 581 -30.90 -2.51 -9.44
N ILE A 582 -30.67 -3.74 -8.99
CA ILE A 582 -30.79 -4.12 -7.57
C ILE A 582 -29.75 -3.39 -6.71
N LEU A 583 -28.57 -3.11 -7.27
CA LEU A 583 -27.53 -2.30 -6.61
C LEU A 583 -27.83 -0.80 -6.60
N GLY A 584 -28.95 -0.36 -7.19
CA GLY A 584 -29.44 1.03 -7.13
C GLY A 584 -29.16 1.86 -8.39
N TYR A 585 -28.73 1.26 -9.50
CA TYR A 585 -28.39 2.00 -10.72
C TYR A 585 -29.43 1.79 -11.82
N ASP A 586 -30.01 2.87 -12.35
CA ASP A 586 -30.89 2.81 -13.51
C ASP A 586 -30.11 2.58 -14.82
N GLU A 587 -30.83 2.22 -15.88
CA GLU A 587 -30.23 1.84 -17.16
C GLU A 587 -29.46 2.97 -17.85
N SER A 588 -29.91 4.22 -17.71
CA SER A 588 -29.24 5.38 -18.32
C SER A 588 -27.90 5.66 -17.64
N THR A 589 -27.90 5.60 -16.31
CA THR A 589 -26.70 5.69 -15.46
C THR A 589 -25.72 4.56 -15.75
N VAL A 590 -26.20 3.32 -15.83
CA VAL A 590 -25.37 2.15 -16.19
C VAL A 590 -24.72 2.33 -17.56
N THR A 591 -25.45 2.83 -18.54
CA THR A 591 -24.92 3.07 -19.89
C THR A 591 -23.78 4.09 -19.87
N ALA A 592 -23.94 5.20 -19.13
CA ALA A 592 -22.90 6.21 -18.97
C ALA A 592 -21.64 5.67 -18.28
N MET A 593 -21.81 4.92 -17.17
CA MET A 593 -20.71 4.31 -16.44
C MET A 593 -19.93 3.29 -17.29
N VAL A 594 -20.64 2.41 -17.99
CA VAL A 594 -20.03 1.40 -18.86
C VAL A 594 -19.26 2.05 -20.02
N GLN A 595 -19.82 3.09 -20.63
CA GLN A 595 -19.13 3.86 -21.65
C GLN A 595 -17.83 4.49 -21.12
N ALA A 596 -17.89 5.13 -19.95
CA ALA A 596 -16.73 5.76 -19.33
C ALA A 596 -15.61 4.74 -19.02
N GLU A 597 -15.98 3.58 -18.46
CA GLU A 597 -15.03 2.49 -18.19
C GLU A 597 -14.41 1.90 -19.46
N HIS A 598 -15.21 1.74 -20.54
CA HIS A 598 -14.71 1.27 -21.82
C HIS A 598 -13.69 2.23 -22.43
N GLU A 599 -13.98 3.52 -22.41
CA GLU A 599 -13.10 4.55 -22.96
C GLU A 599 -11.79 4.68 -22.16
N ASP A 600 -11.84 4.52 -20.83
CA ASP A 600 -10.65 4.46 -19.99
C ASP A 600 -9.80 3.20 -20.26
N TRP A 601 -10.44 2.02 -20.34
CA TRP A 601 -9.78 0.77 -20.70
C TRP A 601 -9.12 0.85 -22.10
N ARG A 602 -9.81 1.45 -23.08
CA ARG A 602 -9.32 1.60 -24.45
C ARG A 602 -8.07 2.48 -24.48
N ARG A 603 -8.11 3.65 -23.82
CA ARG A 603 -6.95 4.57 -23.71
C ARG A 603 -5.74 3.86 -23.11
N TYR A 604 -5.94 3.17 -21.99
CA TYR A 604 -4.88 2.41 -21.33
C TYR A 604 -4.20 1.38 -22.25
N HIS A 605 -4.99 0.64 -23.03
CA HIS A 605 -4.47 -0.33 -23.99
C HIS A 605 -3.75 0.34 -25.17
N GLN A 606 -4.32 1.41 -25.73
CA GLN A 606 -3.73 2.16 -26.84
C GLN A 606 -2.39 2.80 -26.45
N ASP A 607 -2.28 3.37 -25.25
CA ASP A 607 -1.04 3.95 -24.72
C ASP A 607 0.06 2.89 -24.51
N ALA A 608 -0.33 1.64 -24.21
CA ALA A 608 0.57 0.49 -24.17
C ALA A 608 0.86 -0.13 -25.55
N GLY A 609 0.38 0.51 -26.64
CA GLY A 609 0.64 0.12 -28.01
C GLY A 609 -0.26 -0.99 -28.55
N TRP A 610 -1.37 -1.30 -27.88
CA TRP A 610 -2.36 -2.24 -28.40
C TRP A 610 -3.17 -1.64 -29.55
N ARG A 611 -3.64 -2.50 -30.46
CA ARG A 611 -4.39 -2.09 -31.65
C ARG A 611 -5.63 -2.94 -31.85
N TYR A 612 -6.63 -2.37 -32.51
CA TYR A 612 -7.80 -3.11 -32.95
C TYR A 612 -7.43 -4.21 -33.96
N ALA A 613 -8.09 -5.36 -33.83
CA ALA A 613 -8.17 -6.39 -34.86
C ALA A 613 -9.47 -7.18 -34.67
N GLU A 614 -10.04 -7.71 -35.75
CA GLU A 614 -11.27 -8.53 -35.70
C GLU A 614 -11.19 -9.72 -34.73
N HIS A 615 -9.97 -10.24 -34.49
CA HIS A 615 -9.74 -11.34 -33.56
C HIS A 615 -8.67 -10.93 -32.55
N ARG A 616 -8.91 -11.25 -31.28
CA ARG A 616 -7.97 -11.02 -30.18
C ARG A 616 -6.70 -11.87 -30.35
N ASP A 617 -5.54 -11.22 -30.24
CA ASP A 617 -4.21 -11.81 -30.22
C ASP A 617 -3.30 -11.02 -29.27
N ASP A 618 -3.23 -11.50 -28.03
CA ASP A 618 -2.48 -10.84 -26.96
C ASP A 618 -0.97 -10.84 -27.21
N THR A 619 -0.45 -11.83 -27.96
CA THR A 619 0.99 -11.95 -28.26
C THR A 619 1.47 -10.77 -29.12
N HIS A 620 0.63 -10.34 -30.05
CA HIS A 620 0.90 -9.20 -30.94
C HIS A 620 0.18 -7.92 -30.51
N ARG A 621 -0.34 -7.87 -29.27
CA ARG A 621 -1.08 -6.73 -28.70
C ARG A 621 -2.27 -6.28 -29.57
N ARG A 622 -3.09 -7.24 -29.99
CA ARG A 622 -4.30 -6.98 -30.78
C ARG A 622 -5.54 -7.40 -30.01
N HIS A 623 -6.56 -6.54 -29.97
CA HIS A 623 -7.79 -6.83 -29.24
C HIS A 623 -9.03 -6.36 -30.02
N ASP A 624 -10.02 -7.24 -30.08
CA ASP A 624 -11.32 -7.10 -30.76
C ASP A 624 -12.25 -6.03 -30.17
N LYS A 625 -11.97 -5.55 -28.95
CA LYS A 625 -12.79 -4.54 -28.27
C LYS A 625 -12.22 -3.12 -28.40
N LEU A 626 -11.10 -2.91 -29.08
CA LEU A 626 -10.42 -1.60 -29.17
C LEU A 626 -11.06 -0.64 -30.20
N LEU A 627 -12.38 -0.54 -30.20
CA LEU A 627 -13.15 0.43 -30.96
C LEU A 627 -13.67 1.55 -30.04
N PRO A 628 -13.90 2.77 -30.56
CA PRO A 628 -14.71 3.78 -29.86
C PRO A 628 -16.07 3.22 -29.45
N TRP A 629 -16.60 3.66 -28.31
CA TRP A 629 -17.86 3.10 -27.78
C TRP A 629 -19.02 3.07 -28.79
N PRO A 630 -19.32 4.14 -29.56
CA PRO A 630 -20.41 4.09 -30.54
C PRO A 630 -20.20 3.02 -31.63
N ASP A 631 -18.96 2.84 -32.08
CA ASP A 631 -18.61 1.84 -33.09
C ASP A 631 -18.67 0.42 -32.53
N LEU A 632 -18.23 0.23 -31.28
CA LEU A 632 -18.30 -1.05 -30.58
C LEU A 632 -19.75 -1.52 -30.44
N VAL A 633 -20.63 -0.64 -29.95
CA VAL A 633 -22.06 -0.95 -29.76
C VAL A 633 -22.73 -1.28 -31.10
N ALA A 634 -22.41 -0.52 -32.15
CA ALA A 634 -23.01 -0.72 -33.47
C ALA A 634 -22.58 -2.04 -34.14
N ARG A 635 -21.32 -2.46 -33.96
CA ARG A 635 -20.77 -3.67 -34.60
C ARG A 635 -20.91 -4.93 -33.76
N HIS A 636 -20.80 -4.80 -32.44
CA HIS A 636 -20.72 -5.90 -31.48
C HIS A 636 -21.58 -5.63 -30.25
N PRO A 637 -22.92 -5.58 -30.40
CA PRO A 637 -23.84 -5.32 -29.28
C PRO A 637 -23.68 -6.32 -28.12
N GLU A 638 -23.18 -7.53 -28.37
CA GLU A 638 -22.86 -8.53 -27.36
C GLU A 638 -21.78 -8.08 -26.36
N PHE A 639 -20.86 -7.20 -26.76
CA PHE A 639 -19.81 -6.69 -25.87
C PHE A 639 -20.32 -5.70 -24.82
N VAL A 640 -21.50 -5.11 -25.04
CA VAL A 640 -22.16 -4.28 -24.03
C VAL A 640 -22.48 -5.10 -22.79
N ARG A 641 -22.99 -6.32 -22.99
CA ARG A 641 -23.32 -7.25 -21.90
C ARG A 641 -22.07 -7.65 -21.11
N ASP A 642 -20.95 -7.87 -21.78
CA ASP A 642 -19.67 -8.16 -21.12
C ASP A 642 -19.20 -6.98 -20.26
N ALA A 643 -19.34 -5.75 -20.76
CA ALA A 643 -18.92 -4.56 -20.05
C ALA A 643 -19.83 -4.28 -18.83
N GLN A 644 -21.15 -4.47 -18.96
CA GLN A 644 -22.09 -4.45 -17.83
C GLN A 644 -21.75 -5.50 -16.78
N ARG A 645 -21.43 -6.74 -17.21
CA ARG A 645 -21.02 -7.82 -16.29
C ARG A 645 -19.74 -7.46 -15.54
N SER A 646 -18.76 -6.88 -16.23
CA SER A 646 -17.51 -6.43 -15.63
C SER A 646 -17.77 -5.39 -14.54
N LEU A 647 -18.60 -4.38 -14.82
CA LEU A 647 -18.98 -3.35 -13.85
C LEU A 647 -19.71 -3.94 -12.64
N ALA A 648 -20.74 -4.78 -12.86
CA ALA A 648 -21.48 -5.43 -11.81
C ALA A 648 -20.57 -6.26 -10.89
N THR A 649 -19.66 -7.04 -11.49
CA THR A 649 -18.69 -7.87 -10.75
C THR A 649 -17.76 -7.02 -9.90
N THR A 650 -17.25 -5.90 -10.42
CA THR A 650 -16.40 -4.98 -9.65
C THR A 650 -17.14 -4.38 -8.45
N LEU A 651 -18.39 -3.95 -8.63
CA LEU A 651 -19.21 -3.39 -7.56
C LEU A 651 -19.53 -4.43 -6.47
N ILE A 652 -19.76 -5.69 -6.85
CA ILE A 652 -19.93 -6.81 -5.91
C ILE A 652 -18.63 -7.08 -5.13
N ASN A 653 -17.48 -7.07 -5.80
CA ASN A 653 -16.18 -7.24 -5.15
C ASN A 653 -15.91 -6.12 -4.14
N LEU A 654 -16.16 -4.86 -4.52
CA LEU A 654 -16.08 -3.70 -3.64
C LEU A 654 -16.98 -3.86 -2.41
N ARG A 655 -18.24 -4.28 -2.62
CA ARG A 655 -19.19 -4.54 -1.53
C ARG A 655 -18.68 -5.62 -0.56
N ALA A 656 -18.06 -6.70 -1.05
CA ALA A 656 -17.50 -7.75 -0.20
C ALA A 656 -16.27 -7.29 0.61
N LEU A 657 -15.56 -6.27 0.14
CA LEU A 657 -14.50 -5.57 0.88
C LEU A 657 -15.05 -4.51 1.86
N GLY A 658 -16.38 -4.39 1.95
CA GLY A 658 -17.06 -3.41 2.78
C GLY A 658 -17.21 -2.04 2.13
N TYR A 659 -16.86 -1.86 0.85
CA TYR A 659 -17.10 -0.60 0.11
C TYR A 659 -18.44 -0.69 -0.61
N ARG A 660 -19.49 -0.21 0.05
CA ARG A 660 -20.84 -0.09 -0.50
C ARG A 660 -21.09 1.37 -0.87
N SER A 661 -21.45 1.62 -2.13
CA SER A 661 -21.93 2.95 -2.51
C SER A 661 -23.37 3.16 -2.04
N VAL A 662 -23.72 4.40 -1.68
CA VAL A 662 -25.05 4.80 -1.22
C VAL A 662 -25.48 6.09 -1.92
N PRO A 663 -26.78 6.33 -2.18
CA PRO A 663 -27.23 7.56 -2.84
C PRO A 663 -26.86 8.83 -2.04
N LYS A 664 -26.35 9.88 -2.71
CA LYS A 664 -26.01 11.16 -2.05
C LYS A 664 -27.23 11.84 -1.41
N GLU A 665 -28.43 11.67 -1.99
CA GLU A 665 -29.68 12.24 -1.45
C GLU A 665 -30.03 11.66 -0.08
N SER A 666 -29.74 10.37 0.16
CA SER A 666 -29.94 9.71 1.46
C SER A 666 -29.01 10.24 2.54
N ALA A 667 -27.77 10.63 2.18
CA ALA A 667 -26.81 11.26 3.08
C ALA A 667 -27.14 12.75 3.35
N ALA A 668 -27.57 13.50 2.33
CA ALA A 668 -27.91 14.93 2.45
C ALA A 668 -29.20 15.19 3.25
N GLN A 669 -30.14 14.23 3.27
CA GLN A 669 -31.37 14.32 4.06
C GLN A 669 -31.20 13.86 5.52
N GLN A 670 -30.00 13.45 5.90
CA GLN A 670 -29.76 12.92 7.23
C GLN A 670 -29.64 14.03 8.28
N TRP A 671 -30.43 13.89 9.35
CA TRP A 671 -30.37 14.76 10.51
C TRP A 671 -29.22 14.36 11.43
N SER A 672 -28.25 15.25 11.60
CA SER A 672 -27.14 15.12 12.54
C SER A 672 -27.36 16.00 13.78
N ARG A 673 -26.80 15.63 14.94
CA ARG A 673 -26.90 16.42 16.17
C ARG A 673 -25.80 17.48 16.25
N TYR A 674 -26.20 18.69 16.63
CA TYR A 674 -25.31 19.82 16.82
C TYR A 674 -25.53 20.50 18.17
N ARG A 675 -24.46 20.97 18.78
CA ARG A 675 -24.48 21.87 19.93
C ARG A 675 -24.51 23.31 19.44
N ARG A 676 -25.43 24.12 19.97
CA ARG A 676 -25.47 25.55 19.69
C ARG A 676 -24.27 26.27 20.32
N ARG A 677 -23.71 27.25 19.61
CA ARG A 677 -22.60 28.09 20.05
C ARG A 677 -22.90 29.58 19.84
N GLY A 678 -22.15 30.42 20.53
CA GLY A 678 -22.23 31.88 20.41
C GLY A 678 -23.09 32.55 21.47
N GLU A 679 -22.91 33.86 21.58
CA GLU A 679 -23.66 34.75 22.44
C GLU A 679 -24.56 35.66 21.60
N VAL A 680 -25.65 36.13 22.20
CA VAL A 680 -26.63 37.00 21.54
C VAL A 680 -27.10 38.08 22.52
N THR A 681 -27.59 39.18 21.96
CA THR A 681 -28.40 40.13 22.74
C THR A 681 -29.88 39.84 22.51
N ALA A 682 -30.68 39.95 23.57
CA ALA A 682 -32.12 39.70 23.43
C ALA A 682 -32.97 40.60 24.34
N GLU A 683 -34.10 41.04 23.80
CA GLU A 683 -35.13 41.78 24.52
C GLU A 683 -36.51 41.14 24.30
N GLN A 684 -37.31 41.03 25.35
CA GLN A 684 -38.69 40.57 25.23
C GLN A 684 -39.58 41.75 24.83
N ARG A 685 -40.41 41.57 23.79
CA ARG A 685 -41.29 42.62 23.29
C ARG A 685 -42.74 42.38 23.69
N ALA A 686 -43.38 43.41 24.25
CA ALA A 686 -44.76 43.32 24.74
C ALA A 686 -45.82 43.41 23.63
N GLN A 687 -45.45 43.80 22.41
CA GLN A 687 -46.36 43.97 21.28
C GLN A 687 -45.91 43.09 20.12
N ALA A 688 -46.85 42.58 19.32
CA ALA A 688 -46.55 41.84 18.10
C ALA A 688 -45.81 42.75 17.10
N TRP A 689 -44.88 42.19 16.33
CA TRP A 689 -44.15 42.91 15.30
C TRP A 689 -43.86 42.03 14.10
N THR A 690 -43.43 42.66 13.01
CA THR A 690 -42.92 41.95 11.83
C THR A 690 -41.47 42.30 11.59
N TRP A 691 -40.73 41.36 11.02
CA TRP A 691 -39.37 41.58 10.55
C TRP A 691 -39.20 40.82 9.23
N THR A 692 -38.17 41.16 8.46
CA THR A 692 -37.94 40.56 7.14
C THR A 692 -36.64 39.78 7.19
N THR A 693 -36.67 38.55 6.68
CA THR A 693 -35.48 37.71 6.54
C THR A 693 -34.49 38.35 5.54
N SER A 694 -33.24 37.91 5.54
CA SER A 694 -32.24 38.30 4.52
C SER A 694 -32.64 37.91 3.09
N THR A 695 -33.67 37.09 2.93
CA THR A 695 -34.24 36.58 1.68
C THR A 695 -35.50 37.34 1.24
N GLY A 696 -36.07 38.19 2.09
CA GLY A 696 -37.21 39.05 1.75
C GLY A 696 -38.57 38.56 2.23
N GLU A 697 -38.65 37.39 2.89
CA GLU A 697 -39.90 36.92 3.49
C GLU A 697 -40.24 37.69 4.77
N VAL A 698 -41.53 37.97 4.95
CA VAL A 698 -42.04 38.71 6.11
C VAL A 698 -42.41 37.72 7.22
N MET A 699 -41.71 37.81 8.35
CA MET A 699 -41.91 36.98 9.52
C MET A 699 -42.79 37.71 10.55
N HIS A 700 -43.67 36.96 11.21
CA HIS A 700 -44.63 37.50 12.18
C HIS A 700 -44.32 37.01 13.60
N ALA A 701 -43.96 37.93 14.49
CA ALA A 701 -43.70 37.66 15.90
C ALA A 701 -44.90 38.08 16.76
N ARG A 702 -45.21 37.29 17.79
CA ARG A 702 -46.33 37.54 18.71
C ARG A 702 -45.92 38.48 19.84
N ALA A 703 -46.92 39.08 20.47
CA ALA A 703 -46.70 39.78 21.73
C ALA A 703 -46.15 38.81 22.78
N GLY A 704 -45.02 39.15 23.39
CA GLY A 704 -44.29 38.31 24.36
C GLY A 704 -43.08 37.58 23.79
N ASP A 705 -42.90 37.55 22.47
CA ASP A 705 -41.72 36.93 21.84
C ASP A 705 -40.46 37.77 22.07
N TRP A 706 -39.31 37.11 21.91
CA TRP A 706 -38.00 37.71 22.09
C TRP A 706 -37.44 38.19 20.76
N LEU A 707 -37.00 39.45 20.68
CA LEU A 707 -36.13 39.92 19.62
C LEU A 707 -34.70 39.55 19.98
N VAL A 708 -34.05 38.74 19.15
CA VAL A 708 -32.69 38.25 19.33
C VAL A 708 -31.80 38.82 18.22
N ALA A 709 -30.68 39.41 18.60
CA ALA A 709 -29.67 39.91 17.68
C ALA A 709 -28.32 39.18 17.93
N ASP A 710 -27.72 38.68 16.86
CA ASP A 710 -26.39 38.09 16.91
C ASP A 710 -25.26 39.13 16.73
N ASP A 711 -24.01 38.68 16.82
CA ASP A 711 -22.81 39.54 16.78
C ASP A 711 -22.62 40.26 15.42
N THR A 712 -23.36 39.85 14.39
CA THR A 712 -23.36 40.53 13.09
C THR A 712 -24.49 41.54 12.91
N GLY A 713 -25.34 41.69 13.93
CA GLY A 713 -26.46 42.62 13.93
C GLY A 713 -27.73 42.09 13.26
N ASP A 714 -27.72 40.82 12.82
CA ASP A 714 -28.91 40.19 12.25
C ASP A 714 -29.91 39.88 13.36
N THR A 715 -31.15 40.29 13.14
CA THR A 715 -32.21 40.16 14.13
C THR A 715 -33.26 39.13 13.72
N ARG A 716 -33.72 38.33 14.67
CA ARG A 716 -34.79 37.34 14.49
C ARG A 716 -35.69 37.30 15.72
N SER A 717 -36.94 36.88 15.55
CA SER A 717 -37.80 36.56 16.67
C SER A 717 -37.56 35.14 17.17
N VAL A 718 -37.72 34.92 18.47
CA VAL A 718 -37.78 33.60 19.11
C VAL A 718 -39.00 33.55 20.00
N ALA A 719 -39.81 32.51 19.85
CA ALA A 719 -41.06 32.35 20.60
C ALA A 719 -40.82 32.37 22.12
N ALA A 720 -41.76 32.98 22.85
CA ALA A 720 -41.69 33.18 24.30
C ALA A 720 -41.47 31.88 25.11
N ASP A 721 -42.03 30.77 24.64
CA ASP A 721 -41.94 29.44 25.23
C ASP A 721 -40.66 28.66 24.85
N VAL A 722 -40.05 28.99 23.71
CA VAL A 722 -38.79 28.37 23.23
C VAL A 722 -37.55 29.06 23.82
N PHE A 723 -37.60 30.38 24.03
CA PHE A 723 -36.44 31.16 24.43
C PHE A 723 -35.77 30.68 25.73
N PRO A 724 -36.50 30.38 26.83
CA PRO A 724 -35.89 29.94 28.09
C PRO A 724 -35.19 28.58 28.01
N ALA A 725 -35.63 27.71 27.10
CA ALA A 725 -35.05 26.38 26.91
C ALA A 725 -33.76 26.41 26.05
N THR A 726 -33.51 27.51 25.35
CA THR A 726 -32.45 27.59 24.33
C THR A 726 -31.42 28.70 24.58
N HIS A 727 -31.64 29.53 25.60
CA HIS A 727 -30.79 30.67 25.94
C HIS A 727 -30.60 30.79 27.45
N GLU A 728 -29.33 30.84 27.89
CA GLU A 728 -28.95 31.06 29.28
C GLU A 728 -28.52 32.52 29.46
N ARG A 729 -29.06 33.21 30.47
CA ARG A 729 -28.71 34.62 30.73
C ARG A 729 -27.32 34.74 31.35
N ILE A 730 -26.45 35.51 30.71
CA ILE A 730 -25.07 35.74 31.17
C ILE A 730 -24.80 37.20 31.59
N GLY A 731 -25.72 38.12 31.29
CA GLY A 731 -25.64 39.51 31.70
C GLY A 731 -26.93 40.29 31.43
N PRO A 732 -26.97 41.61 31.70
CA PRO A 732 -28.07 42.48 31.28
C PRO A 732 -28.20 42.47 29.75
N GLY A 733 -29.32 41.96 29.24
CA GLY A 733 -29.59 41.88 27.79
C GLY A 733 -28.73 40.89 27.01
N ARG A 734 -27.81 40.15 27.65
CA ARG A 734 -26.89 39.20 27.01
C ARG A 734 -27.18 37.76 27.41
N TYR A 735 -27.18 36.88 26.42
CA TYR A 735 -27.53 35.47 26.56
C TYR A 735 -26.54 34.58 25.81
N ARG A 736 -26.21 33.43 26.39
CA ARG A 736 -25.47 32.35 25.73
C ARG A 736 -26.47 31.39 25.10
N ARG A 737 -26.26 31.00 23.85
CA ARG A 737 -27.06 29.97 23.19
C ARG A 737 -26.71 28.60 23.78
N THR A 738 -27.72 27.84 24.20
CA THR A 738 -27.55 26.53 24.82
C THR A 738 -28.46 25.49 24.16
N GLY A 739 -28.24 24.22 24.50
CA GLY A 739 -29.01 23.10 23.97
C GLY A 739 -28.46 22.51 22.67
N THR A 740 -29.07 21.39 22.28
CA THR A 740 -28.74 20.66 21.07
C THR A 740 -29.88 20.77 20.06
N VAL A 741 -29.53 20.67 18.78
CA VAL A 741 -30.46 20.68 17.65
C VAL A 741 -30.15 19.52 16.74
N LEU A 742 -31.12 19.16 15.90
CA LEU A 742 -30.86 18.35 14.72
C LEU A 742 -30.66 19.30 13.54
N ALA A 743 -29.74 19.00 12.63
CA ALA A 743 -29.61 19.74 11.38
C ALA A 743 -29.27 18.83 10.21
N ARG A 744 -29.71 19.22 9.02
CA ARG A 744 -29.37 18.59 7.75
C ARG A 744 -29.18 19.66 6.67
N ARG A 745 -28.57 19.32 5.54
CA ARG A 745 -28.54 20.23 4.40
C ARG A 745 -29.95 20.40 3.82
N ALA A 746 -30.26 21.62 3.38
CA ALA A 746 -31.50 21.95 2.72
C ALA A 746 -31.53 21.38 1.30
N THR A 747 -32.72 21.01 0.83
CA THR A 747 -32.91 20.77 -0.61
C THR A 747 -33.09 22.13 -1.30
N PRO A 748 -32.44 22.39 -2.45
CA PRO A 748 -32.59 23.68 -3.13
C PRO A 748 -34.07 24.01 -3.43
N GLY A 749 -34.56 25.15 -2.95
CA GLY A 749 -35.96 25.56 -3.12
C GLY A 749 -36.95 24.92 -2.15
N GLU A 750 -36.48 24.23 -1.11
CA GLU A 750 -37.31 23.65 -0.05
C GLU A 750 -38.09 24.75 0.70
N ILE A 751 -39.41 24.57 0.83
CA ILE A 751 -40.26 25.45 1.64
C ILE A 751 -40.30 24.92 3.07
N VAL A 752 -39.82 25.71 4.02
CA VAL A 752 -39.75 25.38 5.44
C VAL A 752 -40.81 26.17 6.19
N THR A 753 -41.75 25.46 6.83
CA THR A 753 -42.73 26.08 7.74
C THR A 753 -42.08 26.35 9.10
N THR A 754 -41.80 27.61 9.41
CA THR A 754 -41.32 28.05 10.73
C THR A 754 -42.49 28.46 11.64
N LEU A 755 -42.23 28.82 12.89
CA LEU A 755 -43.28 29.32 13.80
C LEU A 755 -43.77 30.73 13.42
N GLU A 756 -42.95 31.46 12.69
CA GLU A 756 -43.11 32.86 12.30
C GLU A 756 -43.65 33.05 10.87
N GLY A 757 -43.50 32.04 10.01
CA GLY A 757 -43.91 32.08 8.60
C GLY A 757 -43.27 30.96 7.76
N GLU A 758 -43.59 30.92 6.47
CA GLU A 758 -42.90 30.04 5.52
C GLU A 758 -41.66 30.73 4.95
N VAL A 759 -40.55 29.99 4.84
CA VAL A 759 -39.27 30.48 4.28
C VAL A 759 -38.78 29.50 3.24
N ILE A 760 -38.22 30.00 2.13
CA ILE A 760 -37.62 29.18 1.08
C ILE A 760 -36.12 29.06 1.34
N ALA A 761 -35.62 27.83 1.51
CA ALA A 761 -34.21 27.57 1.72
C ALA A 761 -33.40 27.71 0.42
N ARG A 762 -32.24 28.36 0.50
CA ARG A 762 -31.29 28.52 -0.61
C ARG A 762 -30.45 27.26 -0.79
N ASP A 763 -29.82 27.17 -1.96
CA ASP A 763 -28.78 26.16 -2.19
C ASP A 763 -27.62 26.37 -1.20
N GLY A 764 -27.21 25.29 -0.55
CA GLY A 764 -26.19 25.30 0.51
C GLY A 764 -26.70 25.56 1.93
N ASP A 765 -27.95 26.01 2.13
CA ASP A 765 -28.49 26.25 3.48
C ASP A 765 -28.61 24.95 4.30
N TRP A 766 -28.71 25.12 5.62
CA TRP A 766 -29.01 24.05 6.58
C TRP A 766 -30.43 24.20 7.10
N ILE A 767 -31.16 23.09 7.20
CA ILE A 767 -32.42 23.04 7.94
C ILE A 767 -32.11 22.58 9.35
N VAL A 768 -32.42 23.43 10.32
CA VAL A 768 -32.21 23.15 11.74
C VAL A 768 -33.56 22.86 12.39
N GLN A 769 -33.61 21.84 13.23
CA GLN A 769 -34.76 21.45 14.02
C GLN A 769 -34.43 21.55 15.51
N GLY A 770 -35.24 22.33 16.21
CA GLY A 770 -35.15 22.52 17.65
C GLY A 770 -35.85 21.42 18.46
N PRO A 771 -35.76 21.49 19.80
CA PRO A 771 -36.21 20.43 20.70
C PRO A 771 -37.72 20.20 20.71
N HIS A 772 -38.54 21.15 20.26
CA HIS A 772 -39.99 21.02 20.15
C HIS A 772 -40.43 20.64 18.72
N GLY A 773 -39.47 20.31 17.85
CA GLY A 773 -39.70 19.92 16.47
C GLY A 773 -39.83 21.11 15.50
N GLU A 774 -39.72 22.34 16.00
CA GLU A 774 -39.73 23.58 15.20
C GLU A 774 -38.53 23.64 14.26
N ARG A 775 -38.73 24.13 13.04
CA ARG A 775 -37.72 24.11 11.97
C ARG A 775 -37.47 25.51 11.42
N TRP A 776 -36.22 25.80 11.08
CA TRP A 776 -35.85 27.03 10.40
C TRP A 776 -34.60 26.82 9.53
N PRO A 777 -34.51 27.50 8.37
CA PRO A 777 -33.29 27.48 7.56
C PRO A 777 -32.20 28.37 8.17
N VAL A 778 -30.94 28.00 7.98
CA VAL A 778 -29.75 28.74 8.41
C VAL A 778 -28.72 28.69 7.28
N PRO A 779 -28.23 29.85 6.78
CA PRO A 779 -27.17 29.87 5.77
C PRO A 779 -25.88 29.16 6.24
N ASP A 780 -25.13 28.57 5.31
CA ASP A 780 -23.95 27.73 5.63
C ASP A 780 -22.90 28.45 6.48
N ASP A 781 -22.53 29.68 6.12
CA ASP A 781 -21.59 30.52 6.88
C ASP A 781 -22.05 30.71 8.34
N ARG A 782 -23.34 30.98 8.54
CA ARG A 782 -23.95 31.14 9.87
C ARG A 782 -24.04 29.82 10.62
N PHE A 783 -24.25 28.73 9.89
CA PHE A 783 -24.34 27.41 10.48
C PHE A 783 -22.99 26.99 11.05
N GLN A 784 -21.90 27.19 10.30
CA GLN A 784 -20.54 26.87 10.75
C GLN A 784 -20.11 27.72 11.97
N ASP A 785 -20.47 29.00 12.02
CA ASP A 785 -20.14 29.87 13.15
C ASP A 785 -20.98 29.56 14.40
N GLY A 786 -22.24 29.18 14.20
CA GLY A 786 -23.25 29.09 15.25
C GLY A 786 -23.49 27.69 15.82
N TYR A 787 -22.94 26.64 15.20
CA TYR A 787 -23.22 25.25 15.56
C TYR A 787 -21.96 24.39 15.48
N GLU A 788 -21.80 23.48 16.43
CA GLU A 788 -20.74 22.46 16.44
C GLU A 788 -21.37 21.09 16.37
N GLN A 789 -20.91 20.24 15.44
CA GLN A 789 -21.39 18.87 15.34
C GLN A 789 -20.96 18.07 16.57
N LEU A 790 -21.91 17.37 17.19
CA LEU A 790 -21.60 16.45 18.28
C LEU A 790 -21.10 15.13 17.70
N THR A 791 -19.91 14.70 18.10
CA THR A 791 -19.37 13.39 17.70
C THR A 791 -19.89 12.30 18.63
N SER A 792 -19.81 11.03 18.21
CA SER A 792 -20.19 9.88 19.05
C SER A 792 -19.43 9.80 20.39
N ARG A 793 -18.30 10.50 20.51
CA ARG A 793 -17.52 10.64 21.75
C ARG A 793 -18.16 11.63 22.74
N ASP A 794 -18.87 12.64 22.25
CA ASP A 794 -19.57 13.65 23.05
C ASP A 794 -20.92 13.12 23.58
N GLU A 795 -21.54 12.16 22.90
CA GLU A 795 -22.81 11.54 23.31
C GLU A 795 -22.69 10.63 24.55
N ALA A 796 -21.48 10.18 24.91
CA ALA A 796 -21.24 9.38 26.10
C ALA A 796 -21.03 10.21 27.39
N LEU A 797 -20.96 11.54 27.26
CA LEU A 797 -20.67 12.49 28.36
C LEU A 797 -21.83 13.43 28.69
N ILE A 798 -22.96 13.32 27.97
CA ILE A 798 -24.24 13.99 28.23
C ILE A 798 -25.21 12.93 28.71
#